data_AF-A0A345Z2Z0-F1
#
_entry.id   AF-A0A345Z2Z0-F1
#
_cell.length_a   1.000
_cell.length_b   1.000
_cell.length_c   1.000
_cell.angle_alpha   90.00
_cell.angle_beta   90.00
_cell.angle_gamma   90.00
#
_symmetry.space_group_name_H-M   'P 1'
#
loop_
_entity.id
_entity.type
_entity.pdbx_description
1 polymer ?
#
loop_
_entity_poly.entity_id
_entity_poly.type
_entity_poly.pdbx_seq_one_letter_code
_entity_poly.pdbx_strand_id
1 'polypeptide(L)'
;MSISMMKTLLSINFALSAGASTAVMALDQIVEEDHEYEVESMKNLIKSQSKVVSTDHIFNFEDKEFHGREELDKYIVEHGLIEEYMTSSNLSYIIKDHQNNILDKDKIYGTDFDDFELAYRDAFGNALTSRSKALNSYTNKGLIRQKYSYDYQGWYDSPAEAKDNFVYSGGLEKSLYYQVDQRYYNLFNSTDQEELKSTFLDGYNFKASNFTKKDKLYGDNQKIERQVYNNYRDTWTKFEKTPSTAGIEDNLNYKDYIEYSSGNTVKLYGPNGVIFNLNGKENWGGVEIPEIYNSDYNARYFLNRWNYGAYKTKVPLKEGSKKVRRCRIVYYLSFYTGKENEKWNYLQIYLDRNHLDKNNNYIEIDFNKLWGSDNYGSIINLYSRKLKELEELDEKNKNQYLISTYSGLDYNISTAKDIPTQDVQAMYATWFPYFVKDELLNFNKIPYGEYNKYGVKRDQLYDINGRKGYEYSLSDGLEYYHNTIKPDLYKNYVGTDQHGNDLYRINNNFDATAEELENYMYLAGKQDIRLMYTFTGERNYSSIDGLALAPTQAEAQEKLFQIERSILSKKYFAYDVYGNYEVSGNNEDEAIRKLQQKVDLQAKYVHKDEVKSWNNRPISFENIISDGVYITYKTLINDEFVYFLNHHDAYNALTGEMNGQTVVTNKTVNVYLYSEKQGNGYVEHTYTNEFELEMLANKLLGYAH
;
A
#
# COMPACT_ATOMS: atom_id res chain seq x y z
N MET A 1 49.86 -41.28 -77.89
CA MET A 1 49.73 -42.32 -78.92
C MET A 1 48.86 -43.41 -78.31
N SER A 2 47.66 -43.56 -78.84
CA SER A 2 46.68 -44.56 -78.45
C SER A 2 47.12 -45.96 -78.88
N ILE A 3 46.73 -46.99 -78.11
CA ILE A 3 45.91 -48.14 -78.52
C ILE A 3 46.10 -49.28 -77.50
N SER A 4 44.95 -49.71 -77.00
CA SER A 4 44.67 -50.87 -76.15
C SER A 4 44.57 -52.15 -76.99
N MET A 5 45.01 -53.30 -76.48
CA MET A 5 44.53 -54.65 -76.85
C MET A 5 44.90 -55.61 -75.69
N MET A 6 43.98 -56.10 -74.85
CA MET A 6 42.90 -57.08 -75.10
C MET A 6 43.44 -58.50 -75.41
N LYS A 7 43.21 -59.44 -74.47
CA LYS A 7 42.54 -60.76 -74.61
C LYS A 7 43.17 -61.88 -73.76
N THR A 8 42.49 -62.37 -72.70
CA THR A 8 41.53 -63.52 -72.69
C THR A 8 42.25 -64.82 -72.26
N LEU A 9 42.22 -65.19 -70.98
CA LEU A 9 41.25 -66.06 -70.27
C LEU A 9 41.49 -67.58 -70.43
N LEU A 10 41.81 -68.18 -69.27
CA LEU A 10 41.48 -69.50 -68.71
C LEU A 10 40.77 -70.56 -69.59
N SER A 11 41.25 -71.81 -69.47
CA SER A 11 40.43 -73.04 -69.40
C SER A 11 41.27 -74.13 -68.69
N ILE A 12 40.98 -74.49 -67.43
CA ILE A 12 39.96 -75.40 -66.85
C ILE A 12 40.38 -76.90 -66.82
N ASN A 13 40.49 -77.38 -65.57
CA ASN A 13 40.15 -78.69 -64.99
C ASN A 13 41.11 -79.90 -64.85
N PHE A 14 40.97 -80.46 -63.64
CA PHE A 14 41.10 -81.84 -63.14
C PHE A 14 42.47 -82.46 -62.77
N ALA A 15 42.48 -82.92 -61.50
CA ALA A 15 43.15 -84.09 -60.90
C ALA A 15 44.69 -84.19 -60.87
N LEU A 16 45.21 -83.90 -59.67
CA LEU A 16 46.15 -84.70 -58.88
C LEU A 16 46.73 -85.99 -59.50
N SER A 17 48.06 -86.07 -59.58
CA SER A 17 48.81 -87.23 -59.11
C SER A 17 50.25 -86.84 -58.72
N ALA A 18 50.79 -87.64 -57.81
CA ALA A 18 51.97 -87.39 -56.97
C ALA A 18 53.31 -87.27 -57.70
N GLY A 19 54.26 -86.61 -57.05
CA GLY A 19 55.69 -86.73 -57.35
C GLY A 19 56.51 -85.69 -56.57
N ALA A 20 57.33 -86.16 -55.64
CA ALA A 20 58.15 -85.34 -54.75
C ALA A 20 59.21 -84.49 -55.47
N SER A 21 59.53 -83.33 -54.88
CA SER A 21 60.86 -82.84 -54.49
C SER A 21 61.16 -81.35 -54.79
N THR A 22 61.66 -80.68 -53.73
CA THR A 22 62.45 -79.43 -53.62
C THR A 22 61.84 -78.03 -53.79
N ALA A 23 62.06 -77.21 -52.73
CA ALA A 23 62.37 -75.76 -52.67
C ALA A 23 61.26 -74.74 -53.07
N VAL A 24 61.04 -73.55 -52.47
CA VAL A 24 61.66 -72.68 -51.43
C VAL A 24 60.58 -71.63 -50.99
N MET A 25 60.82 -70.94 -49.86
CA MET A 25 59.97 -70.05 -49.01
C MET A 25 59.24 -68.83 -49.64
N ALA A 26 58.04 -68.48 -49.12
CA ALA A 26 57.55 -67.14 -48.69
C ALA A 26 56.01 -67.14 -48.42
N LEU A 27 55.53 -66.69 -47.25
CA LEU A 27 54.10 -66.42 -46.94
C LEU A 27 53.99 -65.60 -45.64
N ASP A 28 53.72 -64.28 -45.73
CA ASP A 28 53.15 -63.47 -44.61
C ASP A 28 52.63 -62.06 -45.00
N GLN A 29 52.34 -61.76 -46.28
CA GLN A 29 52.04 -60.38 -46.75
C GLN A 29 50.70 -60.24 -47.52
N ILE A 30 49.71 -61.13 -47.28
CA ILE A 30 48.45 -61.18 -48.06
C ILE A 30 47.19 -60.85 -47.21
N VAL A 31 47.29 -60.64 -45.89
CA VAL A 31 46.09 -60.58 -45.01
C VAL A 31 45.59 -59.16 -44.68
N GLU A 32 46.42 -58.10 -44.74
CA GLU A 32 46.02 -56.74 -44.31
C GLU A 32 45.31 -55.88 -45.39
N GLU A 33 45.59 -56.07 -46.69
CA GLU A 33 44.95 -55.30 -47.78
C GLU A 33 43.47 -55.68 -48.01
N ASP A 34 43.04 -56.87 -47.57
CA ASP A 34 41.64 -57.34 -47.74
C ASP A 34 40.67 -56.63 -46.77
N HIS A 35 41.11 -56.31 -45.53
CA HIS A 35 40.22 -55.77 -44.49
C HIS A 35 39.73 -54.35 -44.79
N GLU A 36 40.62 -53.42 -45.14
CA GLU A 36 40.22 -52.03 -45.46
C GLU A 36 39.29 -51.97 -46.68
N TYR A 37 39.53 -52.82 -47.68
CA TYR A 37 38.68 -52.90 -48.86
C TYR A 37 37.28 -53.41 -48.52
N GLU A 38 37.18 -54.42 -47.65
CA GLU A 38 35.91 -54.96 -47.19
C GLU A 38 35.09 -53.95 -46.37
N VAL A 39 35.73 -53.24 -45.43
CA VAL A 39 35.08 -52.21 -44.61
C VAL A 39 34.54 -51.07 -45.49
N GLU A 40 35.33 -50.58 -46.44
CA GLU A 40 34.89 -49.50 -47.32
C GLU A 40 33.79 -49.94 -48.29
N SER A 41 33.84 -51.18 -48.78
CA SER A 41 32.76 -51.78 -49.58
C SER A 41 31.46 -51.89 -48.77
N MET A 42 31.56 -52.29 -47.49
CA MET A 42 30.41 -52.38 -46.58
C MET A 42 29.84 -51.00 -46.23
N LYS A 43 30.68 -49.99 -45.95
CA LYS A 43 30.24 -48.60 -45.75
C LYS A 43 29.45 -48.09 -46.95
N ASN A 44 29.92 -48.38 -48.16
CA ASN A 44 29.22 -48.01 -49.40
C ASN A 44 27.90 -48.76 -49.58
N LEU A 45 27.85 -50.05 -49.23
CA LEU A 45 26.61 -50.82 -49.22
C LEU A 45 25.59 -50.22 -48.25
N ILE A 46 26.00 -49.99 -46.99
CA ILE A 46 25.16 -49.39 -45.94
C ILE A 46 24.64 -48.04 -46.43
N LYS A 47 25.51 -47.14 -46.92
CA LYS A 47 25.12 -45.84 -47.49
C LYS A 47 24.09 -45.98 -48.60
N SER A 48 24.31 -46.89 -49.55
CA SER A 48 23.43 -47.06 -50.72
C SER A 48 22.03 -47.55 -50.36
N GLN A 49 21.90 -48.26 -49.23
CA GLN A 49 20.64 -48.83 -48.76
C GLN A 49 19.99 -48.03 -47.62
N SER A 50 20.68 -47.02 -47.09
CA SER A 50 20.18 -46.23 -45.97
C SER A 50 19.19 -45.16 -46.41
N LYS A 51 18.23 -44.84 -45.54
CA LYS A 51 17.26 -43.75 -45.74
C LYS A 51 17.36 -42.74 -44.61
N VAL A 52 17.22 -41.46 -44.92
CA VAL A 52 17.10 -40.42 -43.88
C VAL A 52 15.76 -40.59 -43.16
N VAL A 53 15.79 -40.70 -41.83
CA VAL A 53 14.60 -40.90 -40.98
C VAL A 53 14.28 -39.72 -40.07
N SER A 54 15.28 -38.91 -39.71
CA SER A 54 15.08 -37.67 -38.95
C SER A 54 16.27 -36.72 -39.13
N THR A 55 16.13 -35.51 -38.61
CA THR A 55 17.22 -34.52 -38.50
C THR A 55 17.44 -34.21 -37.03
N ASP A 56 18.70 -34.17 -36.60
CA ASP A 56 19.12 -33.83 -35.24
C ASP A 56 19.84 -32.46 -35.22
N HIS A 57 19.71 -31.73 -34.12
CA HIS A 57 20.35 -30.42 -33.93
C HIS A 57 21.46 -30.54 -32.89
N ILE A 58 22.70 -30.49 -33.36
CA ILE A 58 23.87 -30.52 -32.50
C ILE A 58 24.30 -29.09 -32.20
N PHE A 59 24.35 -28.74 -30.92
CA PHE A 59 24.82 -27.46 -30.43
C PHE A 59 26.27 -27.59 -29.96
N ASN A 60 27.16 -26.74 -30.46
CA ASN A 60 28.54 -26.69 -30.01
C ASN A 60 28.73 -25.47 -29.12
N PHE A 61 29.21 -25.69 -27.89
CA PHE A 61 29.50 -24.67 -26.90
C PHE A 61 30.78 -25.07 -26.14
N GLU A 62 31.77 -24.16 -26.06
CA GLU A 62 33.07 -24.41 -25.41
C GLU A 62 33.76 -25.73 -25.86
N ASP A 63 33.83 -25.97 -27.17
CA ASP A 63 34.40 -27.19 -27.78
C ASP A 63 33.72 -28.52 -27.35
N LYS A 64 32.51 -28.45 -26.77
CA LYS A 64 31.66 -29.61 -26.45
C LYS A 64 30.44 -29.64 -27.36
N GLU A 65 30.11 -30.83 -27.85
CA GLU A 65 28.89 -31.08 -28.64
C GLU A 65 27.75 -31.54 -27.72
N PHE A 66 26.57 -30.93 -27.85
CA PHE A 66 25.35 -31.23 -27.10
C PHE A 66 24.24 -31.65 -28.07
N HIS A 67 23.59 -32.78 -27.80
CA HIS A 67 22.57 -33.37 -28.66
C HIS A 67 21.18 -32.93 -28.20
N GLY A 68 20.88 -31.65 -28.46
CA GLY A 68 19.61 -31.02 -28.09
C GLY A 68 19.78 -29.86 -27.09
N ARG A 69 18.78 -28.97 -27.07
CA ARG A 69 18.82 -27.74 -26.27
C ARG A 69 18.78 -28.00 -24.76
N GLU A 70 18.06 -29.04 -24.33
CA GLU A 70 17.93 -29.40 -22.92
C GLU A 70 19.27 -29.82 -22.28
N GLU A 71 20.15 -30.49 -23.04
CA GLU A 71 21.46 -30.90 -22.55
C GLU A 71 22.39 -29.70 -22.34
N LEU A 72 22.37 -28.75 -23.27
CA LEU A 72 23.12 -27.49 -23.16
C LEU A 72 22.64 -26.66 -21.95
N ASP A 73 21.33 -26.52 -21.78
CA ASP A 73 20.76 -25.74 -20.69
C ASP A 73 21.11 -26.35 -19.32
N LYS A 74 21.05 -27.68 -19.22
CA LYS A 74 21.48 -28.41 -18.02
C LYS A 74 22.95 -28.19 -17.72
N TYR A 75 23.82 -28.20 -18.74
CA TYR A 75 25.25 -27.93 -18.58
C TYR A 75 25.53 -26.53 -18.01
N ILE A 76 24.85 -25.50 -18.54
CA ILE A 76 24.99 -24.10 -18.09
C ILE A 76 24.63 -23.94 -16.60
N VAL A 77 23.56 -24.59 -16.16
CA VAL A 77 23.09 -24.54 -14.77
C VAL A 77 23.99 -25.35 -13.84
N GLU A 78 24.35 -26.58 -14.20
CA GLU A 78 25.18 -27.47 -13.35
C GLU A 78 26.59 -26.93 -13.13
N HIS A 79 27.14 -26.21 -14.10
CA HIS A 79 28.48 -25.61 -14.00
C HIS A 79 28.46 -24.16 -13.51
N GLY A 80 27.29 -23.60 -13.19
CA GLY A 80 27.16 -22.27 -12.61
C GLY A 80 27.75 -21.15 -13.47
N LEU A 81 27.59 -21.23 -14.80
CA LEU A 81 28.24 -20.29 -15.73
C LEU A 81 27.71 -18.84 -15.61
N ILE A 82 26.58 -18.66 -14.91
CA ILE A 82 26.03 -17.35 -14.53
C ILE A 82 26.08 -17.26 -13.00
N GLU A 83 26.83 -16.29 -12.49
CA GLU A 83 27.01 -16.06 -11.04
C GLU A 83 26.25 -14.82 -10.58
N GLU A 84 25.56 -14.92 -9.44
CA GLU A 84 25.05 -13.75 -8.72
C GLU A 84 26.21 -12.97 -8.08
N TYR A 85 26.18 -11.65 -8.22
CA TYR A 85 27.17 -10.75 -7.66
C TYR A 85 26.49 -9.58 -6.94
N MET A 86 26.82 -9.37 -5.67
CA MET A 86 26.32 -8.24 -4.90
C MET A 86 27.16 -7.00 -5.16
N THR A 87 26.51 -5.88 -5.45
CA THR A 87 27.14 -4.60 -5.73
C THR A 87 26.45 -3.49 -4.95
N SER A 88 27.19 -2.46 -4.54
CA SER A 88 26.56 -1.27 -3.97
C SER A 88 26.03 -0.31 -5.02
N SER A 89 26.40 -0.51 -6.29
CA SER A 89 26.06 0.37 -7.39
C SER A 89 24.63 0.14 -7.85
N ASN A 90 23.85 1.21 -7.93
CA ASN A 90 22.52 1.20 -8.51
C ASN A 90 22.56 0.78 -9.97
N LEU A 91 21.95 -0.36 -10.27
CA LEU A 91 22.02 -0.99 -11.59
C LEU A 91 21.45 -0.09 -12.70
N SER A 92 20.46 0.75 -12.38
CA SER A 92 19.81 1.61 -13.36
C SER A 92 20.71 2.75 -13.87
N TYR A 93 21.71 3.18 -13.08
CA TYR A 93 22.62 4.27 -13.43
C TYR A 93 23.91 3.81 -14.12
N ILE A 94 24.14 2.50 -14.20
CA ILE A 94 25.39 1.91 -14.71
C ILE A 94 25.15 1.06 -15.97
N ILE A 95 24.01 1.17 -16.64
CA ILE A 95 23.76 0.47 -17.90
C ILE A 95 24.67 1.06 -18.98
N LYS A 96 25.56 0.23 -19.54
CA LYS A 96 26.46 0.57 -20.65
C LYS A 96 25.81 0.31 -22.00
N ASP A 97 25.06 -0.79 -22.11
CA ASP A 97 24.31 -1.18 -23.30
C ASP A 97 22.87 -1.47 -22.91
N HIS A 98 21.95 -0.59 -23.32
CA HIS A 98 20.52 -0.72 -23.04
C HIS A 98 19.83 -1.78 -23.90
N GLN A 99 20.41 -2.18 -25.04
CA GLN A 99 19.80 -3.19 -25.89
C GLN A 99 19.97 -4.58 -25.29
N ASN A 100 21.12 -4.83 -24.68
CA ASN A 100 21.48 -6.12 -24.09
C ASN A 100 21.56 -6.09 -22.54
N ASN A 101 21.13 -4.98 -21.92
CA ASN A 101 21.19 -4.72 -20.47
C ASN A 101 22.54 -5.02 -19.80
N ILE A 102 23.64 -4.69 -20.51
CA ILE A 102 25.00 -4.86 -20.00
C ILE A 102 25.35 -3.69 -19.09
N LEU A 103 25.92 -4.00 -17.93
CA LEU A 103 26.37 -3.01 -16.95
C LEU A 103 27.83 -2.60 -17.20
N ASP A 104 28.16 -1.37 -16.83
CA ASP A 104 29.49 -0.80 -16.91
C ASP A 104 30.38 -1.38 -15.79
N LYS A 105 31.31 -2.28 -16.17
CA LYS A 105 32.19 -2.97 -15.21
C LYS A 105 33.00 -2.03 -14.34
N ASP A 106 33.34 -0.84 -14.84
CA ASP A 106 34.15 0.16 -14.12
C ASP A 106 33.35 0.89 -13.03
N LYS A 107 32.03 0.68 -12.97
CA LYS A 107 31.11 1.30 -12.00
C LYS A 107 30.45 0.27 -11.09
N ILE A 108 30.98 -0.95 -11.02
CA ILE A 108 30.50 -1.99 -10.11
C ILE A 108 31.37 -1.97 -8.86
N TYR A 109 30.79 -1.52 -7.75
CA TYR A 109 31.48 -1.36 -6.48
C TYR A 109 31.10 -2.45 -5.49
N GLY A 110 32.04 -2.84 -4.63
CA GLY A 110 31.80 -3.84 -3.61
C GLY A 110 30.86 -3.36 -2.51
N THR A 111 30.48 -4.27 -1.61
CA THR A 111 29.59 -3.99 -0.48
C THR A 111 30.32 -3.99 0.87
N ASP A 112 31.65 -4.01 0.88
CA ASP A 112 32.44 -3.96 2.11
C ASP A 112 32.38 -2.55 2.71
N PHE A 113 31.89 -2.43 3.94
CA PHE A 113 31.69 -1.16 4.61
C PHE A 113 33.00 -0.36 4.79
N ASP A 114 34.15 -1.05 4.90
CA ASP A 114 35.45 -0.40 5.04
C ASP A 114 35.85 0.39 3.78
N ASP A 115 35.21 0.12 2.64
CA ASP A 115 35.44 0.84 1.38
C ASP A 115 34.51 2.06 1.19
N PHE A 116 33.71 2.42 2.19
CA PHE A 116 32.83 3.58 2.12
C PHE A 116 33.37 4.79 2.88
N GLU A 117 32.98 5.97 2.42
CA GLU A 117 33.13 7.23 3.14
C GLU A 117 31.86 8.09 3.04
N LEU A 118 31.67 9.01 3.98
CA LEU A 118 30.50 9.89 3.99
C LEU A 118 30.68 11.04 3.00
N ALA A 119 29.76 11.16 2.05
CA ALA A 119 29.57 12.35 1.25
C ALA A 119 28.40 13.16 1.83
N TYR A 120 28.57 14.48 1.88
CA TYR A 120 27.59 15.45 2.35
C TYR A 120 27.07 16.27 1.18
N ARG A 121 25.80 16.65 1.25
CA ARG A 121 25.20 17.57 0.29
C ARG A 121 25.61 19.01 0.62
N ASP A 122 26.10 19.73 -0.39
CA ASP A 122 26.35 21.17 -0.30
C ASP A 122 25.09 21.99 -0.63
N ALA A 123 25.14 23.30 -0.40
CA ALA A 123 24.00 24.19 -0.61
C ALA A 123 23.53 24.29 -2.07
N PHE A 124 24.37 23.86 -3.02
CA PHE A 124 24.09 23.85 -4.46
C PHE A 124 23.70 22.45 -4.97
N GLY A 125 23.61 21.45 -4.08
CA GLY A 125 23.23 20.08 -4.42
C GLY A 125 24.38 19.19 -4.89
N ASN A 126 25.64 19.60 -4.73
CA ASN A 126 26.81 18.78 -5.03
C ASN A 126 27.22 17.91 -3.83
N ALA A 127 27.90 16.80 -4.11
CA ALA A 127 28.49 15.92 -3.14
C ALA A 127 29.89 16.40 -2.72
N LEU A 128 30.13 16.48 -1.41
CA LEU A 128 31.42 16.82 -0.81
C LEU A 128 31.81 15.82 0.26
N THR A 129 33.06 15.35 0.26
CA THR A 129 33.58 14.39 1.25
C THR A 129 34.00 15.04 2.57
N SER A 130 33.83 16.37 2.68
CA SER A 130 34.22 17.14 3.86
C SER A 130 33.02 17.89 4.42
N ARG A 131 32.61 17.51 5.63
CA ARG A 131 31.52 18.16 6.37
C ARG A 131 31.73 19.66 6.51
N SER A 132 32.96 20.11 6.80
CA SER A 132 33.25 21.54 6.96
C SER A 132 33.12 22.32 5.66
N LYS A 133 33.53 21.74 4.53
CA LYS A 133 33.32 22.35 3.21
C LYS A 133 31.84 22.43 2.86
N ALA A 134 31.06 21.40 3.16
CA ALA A 134 29.62 21.40 2.98
C ALA A 134 28.96 22.50 3.83
N LEU A 135 29.24 22.59 5.13
CA LEU A 135 28.72 23.69 5.97
C LEU A 135 29.10 25.07 5.45
N ASN A 136 30.35 25.26 5.02
CA ASN A 136 30.81 26.53 4.47
C ASN A 136 30.11 26.92 3.15
N SER A 137 29.54 25.96 2.40
CA SER A 137 28.74 26.29 1.22
C SER A 137 27.41 26.96 1.57
N TYR A 138 26.84 26.63 2.75
CA TYR A 138 25.64 27.28 3.28
C TYR A 138 25.94 28.64 3.90
N THR A 139 27.16 28.85 4.41
CA THR A 139 27.56 30.06 5.13
C THR A 139 28.71 30.77 4.44
N ASN A 140 28.45 31.89 3.77
CA ASN A 140 29.51 32.66 3.11
C ASN A 140 30.07 33.75 4.03
N LYS A 141 31.38 33.70 4.32
CA LYS A 141 32.08 34.73 5.10
C LYS A 141 31.94 36.14 4.50
N GLY A 142 31.84 36.26 3.18
CA GLY A 142 31.63 37.54 2.49
C GLY A 142 30.19 38.08 2.58
N LEU A 143 29.24 37.29 3.06
CA LEU A 143 27.88 37.73 3.34
C LEU A 143 27.72 38.22 4.78
N ILE A 144 28.74 38.16 5.63
CA ILE A 144 28.67 38.77 6.95
C ILE A 144 28.61 40.29 6.77
N ARG A 145 27.52 40.89 7.23
CA ARG A 145 27.35 42.34 7.24
C ARG A 145 27.56 42.84 8.65
N GLN A 146 28.51 43.75 8.79
CA GLN A 146 28.58 44.60 9.96
C GLN A 146 27.45 45.62 9.87
N LYS A 147 26.59 45.66 10.88
CA LYS A 147 25.51 46.64 10.98
C LYS A 147 25.65 47.48 12.24
N TYR A 148 25.05 48.66 12.18
CA TYR A 148 25.16 49.70 13.18
C TYR A 148 23.78 50.08 13.69
N SER A 149 23.67 50.36 14.99
CA SER A 149 22.43 50.78 15.61
C SER A 149 22.71 51.71 16.80
N TYR A 150 21.85 52.71 16.99
CA TYR A 150 21.87 53.56 18.19
C TYR A 150 20.77 53.17 19.20
N ASP A 151 19.73 52.47 18.77
CA ASP A 151 18.54 52.10 19.55
C ASP A 151 18.40 50.58 19.79
N TYR A 152 19.33 49.78 19.24
CA TYR A 152 19.29 48.32 19.21
C TYR A 152 18.10 47.69 18.45
N GLN A 153 17.25 48.51 17.83
CA GLN A 153 16.09 48.11 17.04
C GLN A 153 16.40 48.16 15.55
N GLY A 154 16.76 49.34 15.04
CA GLY A 154 17.12 49.55 13.64
C GLY A 154 18.60 49.25 13.41
N TRP A 155 18.90 48.28 12.54
CA TRP A 155 20.27 47.91 12.16
C TRP A 155 20.57 48.32 10.72
N TYR A 156 21.47 49.28 10.56
CA TYR A 156 21.77 49.95 9.30
C TYR A 156 23.18 49.64 8.80
N ASP A 157 23.42 49.81 7.50
CA ASP A 157 24.68 49.45 6.87
C ASP A 157 25.79 50.49 7.14
N SER A 158 25.41 51.69 7.58
CA SER A 158 26.37 52.74 7.96
C SER A 158 26.01 53.45 9.27
N PRO A 159 27.02 53.99 10.00
CA PRO A 159 26.77 54.83 11.16
C PRO A 159 25.93 56.08 10.87
N ALA A 160 26.07 56.65 9.66
CA ALA A 160 25.33 57.84 9.25
C ALA A 160 23.83 57.54 9.10
N GLU A 161 23.51 56.45 8.41
CA GLU A 161 22.13 55.98 8.26
C GLU A 161 21.50 55.60 9.61
N ALA A 162 22.27 54.96 10.50
CA ALA A 162 21.81 54.69 11.86
C ALA A 162 21.51 55.97 12.65
N LYS A 163 22.30 57.02 12.45
CA LYS A 163 22.12 58.31 13.13
C LYS A 163 20.90 59.05 12.60
N ASP A 164 20.71 59.07 11.29
CA ASP A 164 19.62 59.81 10.64
C ASP A 164 18.23 59.21 10.99
N ASN A 165 18.19 57.91 11.29
CA ASN A 165 16.98 57.19 11.69
C ASN A 165 16.83 57.02 13.21
N PHE A 166 17.76 57.55 14.01
CA PHE A 166 17.70 57.41 15.46
C PHE A 166 16.63 58.33 16.07
N VAL A 167 15.57 57.75 16.63
CA VAL A 167 14.53 58.46 17.38
C VAL A 167 14.32 57.75 18.72
N TYR A 168 14.60 58.45 19.82
CA TYR A 168 14.45 57.90 21.18
C TYR A 168 13.23 58.50 21.88
N SER A 169 12.23 57.66 22.14
CA SER A 169 11.04 57.96 22.95
C SER A 169 11.19 57.59 24.42
N GLY A 170 12.00 56.56 24.72
CA GLY A 170 12.66 56.30 26.00
C GLY A 170 11.86 55.71 27.15
N GLY A 171 12.57 54.99 28.03
CA GLY A 171 12.07 54.42 29.27
C GLY A 171 12.43 52.93 29.44
N LEU A 172 12.51 52.50 30.70
CA LEU A 172 12.70 51.09 31.05
C LEU A 172 11.37 50.50 31.48
N GLU A 173 10.92 49.47 30.77
CA GLU A 173 9.72 48.72 31.14
C GLU A 173 10.04 47.23 31.25
N LYS A 174 9.10 46.45 31.78
CA LYS A 174 9.20 44.99 31.84
C LYS A 174 7.87 44.36 31.44
N SER A 175 7.91 43.19 30.80
CA SER A 175 6.72 42.41 30.42
C SER A 175 7.06 40.93 30.30
N LEU A 176 6.03 40.10 30.13
CA LEU A 176 6.17 38.65 30.00
C LEU A 176 6.08 38.23 28.54
N TYR A 177 6.93 37.28 28.13
CA TYR A 177 7.00 36.76 26.77
C TYR A 177 6.99 35.24 26.76
N TYR A 178 6.29 34.64 25.80
CA TYR A 178 6.48 33.23 25.44
C TYR A 178 7.73 33.13 24.58
N GLN A 179 8.66 32.25 24.95
CA GLN A 179 9.74 31.88 24.04
C GLN A 179 9.38 30.60 23.28
N VAL A 180 9.12 30.72 21.98
CA VAL A 180 8.83 29.60 21.09
C VAL A 180 9.79 29.66 19.90
N ASP A 181 10.54 28.60 19.64
CA ASP A 181 11.50 28.53 18.53
C ASP A 181 12.50 29.71 18.45
N GLN A 182 12.99 30.12 19.63
CA GLN A 182 13.90 31.27 19.82
C GLN A 182 13.28 32.64 19.51
N ARG A 183 11.98 32.70 19.22
CA ARG A 183 11.21 33.92 19.06
C ARG A 183 10.51 34.29 20.36
N TYR A 184 10.25 35.58 20.56
CA TYR A 184 9.60 36.10 21.76
C TYR A 184 8.25 36.73 21.42
N TYR A 185 7.18 36.20 22.00
CA TYR A 185 5.82 36.70 21.79
C TYR A 185 5.28 37.31 23.08
N ASN A 186 4.98 38.61 23.08
CA ASN A 186 4.48 39.28 24.26
C ASN A 186 3.10 38.71 24.68
N LEU A 187 2.94 38.40 25.97
CA LEU A 187 1.74 37.77 26.50
C LEU A 187 0.48 38.66 26.45
N PHE A 188 0.65 39.99 26.33
CA PHE A 188 -0.41 40.99 26.42
C PHE A 188 -0.60 41.79 25.13
N ASN A 189 0.32 41.69 24.16
CA ASN A 189 0.24 42.39 22.87
C ASN A 189 -0.57 41.57 21.86
N SER A 190 -1.67 42.12 21.35
CA SER A 190 -2.56 41.42 20.42
C SER A 190 -1.89 41.03 19.10
N THR A 191 -0.95 41.82 18.59
CA THR A 191 -0.23 41.52 17.33
C THR A 191 0.62 40.27 17.49
N ASP A 192 1.41 40.20 18.57
CA ASP A 192 2.25 39.03 18.87
C ASP A 192 1.40 37.78 19.13
N GLN A 193 0.25 37.96 19.77
CA GLN A 193 -0.69 36.87 20.03
C GLN A 193 -1.25 36.30 18.73
N GLU A 194 -1.70 37.13 17.79
CA GLU A 194 -2.20 36.66 16.50
C GLU A 194 -1.10 36.00 15.66
N GLU A 195 0.14 36.51 15.72
CA GLU A 195 1.26 35.86 15.06
C GLU A 195 1.54 34.48 15.68
N LEU A 196 1.59 34.36 17.00
CA LEU A 196 1.80 33.07 17.67
C LEU A 196 0.65 32.09 17.36
N LYS A 197 -0.61 32.54 17.42
CA LYS A 197 -1.79 31.74 17.04
C LYS A 197 -1.71 31.20 15.62
N SER A 198 -1.18 32.00 14.67
CA SER A 198 -0.99 31.55 13.28
C SER A 198 0.00 30.39 13.15
N THR A 199 0.88 30.21 14.15
CA THR A 199 1.81 29.09 14.21
C THR A 199 1.17 27.83 14.79
N PHE A 200 -0.05 27.86 15.32
CA PHE A 200 -0.71 26.67 15.87
C PHE A 200 -1.29 25.77 14.77
N LEU A 201 -1.72 24.58 15.16
CA LEU A 201 -2.38 23.65 14.25
C LEU A 201 -3.89 23.89 14.26
N ASP A 202 -4.48 24.15 13.09
CA ASP A 202 -5.93 24.14 12.94
C ASP A 202 -6.48 22.72 13.14
N GLY A 203 -7.39 22.56 14.10
CA GLY A 203 -7.99 21.28 14.43
C GLY A 203 -9.33 21.44 15.10
N TYR A 204 -9.70 20.45 15.91
CA TYR A 204 -10.97 20.38 16.59
C TYR A 204 -10.80 20.06 18.06
N ASN A 205 -11.76 20.58 18.83
CA ASN A 205 -11.93 20.29 20.23
C ASN A 205 -13.32 19.66 20.44
N PHE A 206 -13.33 18.46 21.01
CA PHE A 206 -14.53 17.73 21.37
C PHE A 206 -14.76 17.75 22.88
N LYS A 207 -16.00 18.04 23.25
CA LYS A 207 -16.50 17.80 24.60
C LYS A 207 -16.50 16.31 24.92
N ALA A 208 -16.30 16.01 26.20
CA ALA A 208 -16.60 14.71 26.78
C ALA A 208 -18.03 14.28 26.42
N SER A 209 -18.14 13.18 25.68
CA SER A 209 -19.39 12.68 25.11
C SER A 209 -19.31 11.19 24.83
N ASN A 210 -20.40 10.59 24.37
CA ASN A 210 -20.41 9.20 23.90
C ASN A 210 -19.46 9.00 22.71
N PHE A 211 -19.23 10.03 21.87
CA PHE A 211 -18.26 9.99 20.77
C PHE A 211 -16.81 9.81 21.24
N THR A 212 -16.51 10.26 22.46
CA THR A 212 -15.15 10.31 23.01
C THR A 212 -14.97 9.44 24.26
N LYS A 213 -15.90 8.53 24.54
CA LYS A 213 -15.92 7.71 25.78
C LYS A 213 -15.88 8.56 27.06
N LYS A 214 -16.47 9.76 27.02
CA LYS A 214 -16.57 10.73 28.13
C LYS A 214 -15.25 11.42 28.50
N ASP A 215 -14.25 11.36 27.64
CA ASP A 215 -13.02 12.16 27.77
C ASP A 215 -13.01 13.31 26.75
N LYS A 216 -12.22 14.36 27.01
CA LYS A 216 -11.99 15.39 25.98
C LYS A 216 -11.10 14.84 24.87
N LEU A 217 -11.31 15.33 23.65
CA LEU A 217 -10.54 14.89 22.49
C LEU A 217 -10.09 16.08 21.63
N TYR A 218 -8.80 16.09 21.28
CA TYR A 218 -8.18 17.10 20.41
C TYR A 218 -7.49 16.44 19.24
N GLY A 219 -7.68 16.99 18.04
CA GLY A 219 -7.07 16.44 16.84
C GLY A 219 -7.40 17.22 15.57
N ASP A 220 -6.67 16.91 14.51
CA ASP A 220 -7.06 17.27 13.14
C ASP A 220 -8.18 16.33 12.64
N ASN A 221 -8.61 16.53 11.39
CA ASN A 221 -9.63 15.72 10.73
C ASN A 221 -9.36 14.20 10.90
N GLN A 222 -8.15 13.75 10.57
CA GLN A 222 -7.81 12.33 10.54
C GLN A 222 -7.78 11.71 11.94
N LYS A 223 -7.18 12.39 12.91
CA LYS A 223 -7.09 11.92 14.29
C LYS A 223 -8.48 11.81 14.91
N ILE A 224 -9.30 12.85 14.73
CA ILE A 224 -10.69 12.87 15.22
C ILE A 224 -11.50 11.75 14.58
N GLU A 225 -11.50 11.63 13.26
CA GLU A 225 -12.26 10.62 12.54
C GLU A 225 -11.93 9.21 13.06
N ARG A 226 -10.64 8.89 13.15
CA ARG A 226 -10.17 7.58 13.64
C ARG A 226 -10.56 7.33 15.10
N GLN A 227 -10.40 8.32 15.97
CA GLN A 227 -10.69 8.16 17.40
C GLN A 227 -12.20 8.04 17.65
N VAL A 228 -13.01 8.88 17.01
CA VAL A 228 -14.46 8.81 17.11
C VAL A 228 -14.99 7.50 16.50
N TYR A 229 -14.46 7.03 15.37
CA TYR A 229 -14.83 5.73 14.78
C TYR A 229 -14.68 4.59 15.80
N ASN A 230 -13.51 4.50 16.42
CA ASN A 230 -13.21 3.43 17.36
C ASN A 230 -13.98 3.57 18.68
N ASN A 231 -14.22 4.81 19.13
CA ASN A 231 -14.88 5.07 20.40
C ASN A 231 -16.39 4.93 20.33
N TYR A 232 -16.99 5.26 19.19
CA TYR A 232 -18.44 5.36 19.05
C TYR A 232 -19.10 4.12 18.44
N ARG A 233 -18.34 3.24 17.78
CA ARG A 233 -18.83 2.01 17.15
C ARG A 233 -19.76 1.21 18.07
N ASP A 234 -19.33 0.94 19.29
CA ASP A 234 -20.12 0.14 20.24
C ASP A 234 -21.42 0.83 20.63
N THR A 235 -21.40 2.17 20.75
CA THR A 235 -22.59 2.98 21.07
C THR A 235 -23.60 2.95 19.92
N TRP A 236 -23.14 3.15 18.67
CA TRP A 236 -24.02 3.19 17.50
C TRP A 236 -24.61 1.83 17.15
N THR A 237 -23.83 0.76 17.32
CA THR A 237 -24.21 -0.63 16.99
C THR A 237 -25.03 -1.31 18.09
N LYS A 238 -25.10 -0.74 19.30
CA LYS A 238 -25.87 -1.32 20.40
C LYS A 238 -27.36 -1.36 20.09
N PHE A 239 -28.03 -2.47 20.41
CA PHE A 239 -29.48 -2.54 20.25
C PHE A 239 -30.21 -1.51 21.13
N GLU A 240 -29.85 -1.40 22.41
CA GLU A 240 -30.43 -0.40 23.30
C GLU A 240 -29.75 0.95 23.08
N LYS A 241 -30.57 1.97 22.79
CA LYS A 241 -30.09 3.33 22.53
C LYS A 241 -29.45 3.91 23.78
N THR A 242 -28.21 4.36 23.65
CA THR A 242 -27.51 5.04 24.74
C THR A 242 -28.07 6.45 24.91
N PRO A 243 -28.37 6.90 26.15
CA PRO A 243 -28.82 8.27 26.40
C PRO A 243 -27.81 9.31 25.92
N SER A 244 -28.32 10.46 25.47
CA SER A 244 -27.47 11.56 25.04
C SER A 244 -26.76 12.22 26.21
N THR A 245 -25.55 12.70 25.98
CA THR A 245 -24.86 13.61 26.89
C THR A 245 -25.59 14.96 26.90
N ALA A 246 -25.62 15.64 28.06
CA ALA A 246 -26.35 16.90 28.20
C ALA A 246 -25.86 17.95 27.19
N GLY A 247 -26.78 18.45 26.35
CA GLY A 247 -26.49 19.45 25.32
C GLY A 247 -25.72 18.95 24.09
N ILE A 248 -25.59 17.63 23.91
CA ILE A 248 -24.85 17.02 22.79
C ILE A 248 -25.72 15.94 22.13
N GLU A 249 -25.84 15.97 20.81
CA GLU A 249 -26.59 14.98 20.02
C GLU A 249 -25.76 13.72 19.71
N ASP A 250 -25.37 12.97 20.75
CA ASP A 250 -24.50 11.79 20.66
C ASP A 250 -25.22 10.46 20.95
N ASN A 251 -26.55 10.44 20.85
CA ASN A 251 -27.39 9.26 21.02
C ASN A 251 -27.74 8.57 19.69
N LEU A 252 -26.94 8.76 18.64
CA LEU A 252 -27.18 8.17 17.31
C LEU A 252 -27.12 6.64 17.37
N ASN A 253 -28.02 5.98 16.65
CA ASN A 253 -28.14 4.53 16.65
C ASN A 253 -28.55 4.02 15.27
N TYR A 254 -28.03 2.84 14.87
CA TYR A 254 -28.29 2.28 13.54
C TYR A 254 -29.77 2.23 13.16
N LYS A 255 -30.66 1.96 14.12
CA LYS A 255 -32.12 1.89 13.92
C LYS A 255 -32.73 3.17 13.40
N ASP A 256 -32.12 4.32 13.71
CA ASP A 256 -32.59 5.61 13.23
C ASP A 256 -32.25 5.83 11.75
N TYR A 257 -31.39 4.99 11.14
CA TYR A 257 -30.84 5.17 9.79
C TYR A 257 -31.14 4.01 8.84
N ILE A 258 -31.89 3.00 9.27
CA ILE A 258 -32.16 1.80 8.46
C ILE A 258 -33.64 1.56 8.22
N GLU A 259 -33.99 1.29 6.97
CA GLU A 259 -35.29 0.74 6.59
C GLU A 259 -35.09 -0.72 6.16
N TYR A 260 -35.95 -1.63 6.60
CA TYR A 260 -35.81 -3.04 6.26
C TYR A 260 -37.13 -3.65 5.81
N SER A 261 -37.03 -4.67 4.97
CA SER A 261 -38.17 -5.47 4.55
C SER A 261 -37.75 -6.93 4.42
N SER A 262 -38.64 -7.83 4.83
CA SER A 262 -38.39 -9.27 4.81
C SER A 262 -39.46 -9.94 3.96
N GLY A 263 -39.05 -10.51 2.83
CA GLY A 263 -39.87 -11.46 2.08
C GLY A 263 -39.47 -12.89 2.46
N ASN A 264 -40.46 -13.75 2.70
CA ASN A 264 -40.25 -15.19 2.88
C ASN A 264 -40.71 -15.95 1.63
N THR A 265 -39.98 -16.98 1.28
CA THR A 265 -40.39 -17.99 0.30
C THR A 265 -40.49 -19.32 1.01
N VAL A 266 -41.69 -19.88 1.07
CA VAL A 266 -41.93 -21.17 1.72
C VAL A 266 -41.84 -22.27 0.68
N LYS A 267 -40.98 -23.26 0.93
CA LYS A 267 -40.92 -24.50 0.15
C LYS A 267 -41.57 -25.62 0.93
N LEU A 268 -42.51 -26.31 0.31
CA LEU A 268 -43.16 -27.49 0.88
C LEU A 268 -42.82 -28.70 0.04
N TYR A 269 -42.69 -29.83 0.73
CA TYR A 269 -42.33 -31.09 0.14
C TYR A 269 -43.19 -32.20 0.72
N GLY A 270 -43.46 -33.20 -0.10
CA GLY A 270 -44.22 -34.38 0.30
C GLY A 270 -43.65 -35.65 -0.32
N PRO A 271 -44.02 -36.81 0.23
CA PRO A 271 -43.62 -38.10 -0.33
C PRO A 271 -44.23 -38.32 -1.72
N ASN A 272 -43.68 -39.31 -2.43
CA ASN A 272 -44.17 -39.71 -3.75
C ASN A 272 -45.70 -39.90 -3.75
N GLY A 273 -46.36 -39.25 -4.71
CA GLY A 273 -47.81 -39.25 -4.85
C GLY A 273 -48.53 -38.07 -4.22
N VAL A 274 -47.88 -37.19 -3.45
CA VAL A 274 -48.49 -35.94 -2.99
C VAL A 274 -48.46 -34.89 -4.10
N ILE A 275 -49.61 -34.24 -4.32
CA ILE A 275 -49.78 -33.13 -5.25
C ILE A 275 -50.11 -31.87 -4.46
N PHE A 276 -49.35 -30.81 -4.72
CA PHE A 276 -49.63 -29.45 -4.26
C PHE A 276 -50.17 -28.63 -5.43
N ASN A 277 -51.45 -28.25 -5.37
CA ASN A 277 -52.05 -27.36 -6.36
C ASN A 277 -52.06 -25.93 -5.82
N LEU A 278 -51.22 -25.05 -6.38
CA LEU A 278 -51.16 -23.64 -6.04
C LEU A 278 -51.80 -22.83 -7.17
N ASN A 279 -52.89 -22.12 -6.87
CA ASN A 279 -53.62 -21.28 -7.82
C ASN A 279 -53.99 -21.98 -9.15
N GLY A 280 -54.37 -23.26 -9.07
CA GLY A 280 -54.74 -24.06 -10.24
C GLY A 280 -53.57 -24.83 -10.88
N LYS A 281 -52.32 -24.57 -10.49
CA LYS A 281 -51.13 -25.27 -11.01
C LYS A 281 -50.74 -26.42 -10.08
N GLU A 282 -50.79 -27.64 -10.61
CA GLU A 282 -50.35 -28.86 -9.90
C GLU A 282 -48.83 -28.99 -9.91
N ASN A 283 -48.25 -29.19 -8.73
CA ASN A 283 -46.83 -29.43 -8.51
C ASN A 283 -46.67 -30.76 -7.78
N TRP A 284 -45.81 -31.64 -8.30
CA TRP A 284 -45.63 -33.01 -7.83
C TRP A 284 -44.46 -33.09 -6.88
N GLY A 285 -44.66 -33.65 -5.68
CA GLY A 285 -43.60 -33.85 -4.69
C GLY A 285 -43.13 -32.58 -3.94
N GLY A 286 -43.39 -31.39 -4.47
CA GLY A 286 -43.15 -30.13 -3.75
C GLY A 286 -43.71 -28.90 -4.45
N VAL A 287 -43.80 -27.79 -3.72
CA VAL A 287 -44.24 -26.48 -4.21
C VAL A 287 -43.45 -25.36 -3.55
N GLU A 288 -43.21 -24.29 -4.30
CA GLU A 288 -42.60 -23.06 -3.81
C GLU A 288 -43.67 -21.96 -3.79
N ILE A 289 -43.81 -21.30 -2.63
CA ILE A 289 -44.77 -20.23 -2.38
C ILE A 289 -43.95 -18.96 -2.18
N PRO A 290 -43.84 -18.09 -3.21
CA PRO A 290 -43.02 -16.89 -3.15
C PRO A 290 -43.73 -15.73 -2.43
N GLU A 291 -42.95 -14.73 -2.02
CA GLU A 291 -43.43 -13.40 -1.60
C GLU A 291 -44.39 -13.41 -0.40
N ILE A 292 -44.12 -14.23 0.59
CA ILE A 292 -44.87 -14.21 1.85
C ILE A 292 -44.30 -13.10 2.75
N TYR A 293 -45.09 -12.06 3.00
CA TYR A 293 -44.74 -10.95 3.90
C TYR A 293 -45.41 -11.06 5.27
N ASN A 294 -46.45 -11.88 5.39
CA ASN A 294 -47.05 -12.18 6.69
C ASN A 294 -46.21 -13.23 7.42
N SER A 295 -45.64 -12.87 8.57
CA SER A 295 -44.80 -13.75 9.39
C SER A 295 -45.53 -14.99 9.92
N ASP A 296 -46.87 -14.97 9.95
CA ASP A 296 -47.68 -16.12 10.35
C ASP A 296 -47.64 -17.25 9.32
N TYR A 297 -47.43 -16.94 8.04
CA TYR A 297 -47.42 -17.92 6.94
C TYR A 297 -46.02 -18.51 6.70
N ASN A 298 -45.43 -19.11 7.73
CA ASN A 298 -44.17 -19.87 7.61
C ASN A 298 -44.40 -21.34 7.23
N ALA A 299 -43.33 -22.10 6.98
CA ALA A 299 -43.42 -23.52 6.65
C ALA A 299 -44.25 -24.31 7.68
N ARG A 300 -44.10 -24.02 8.98
CA ARG A 300 -44.87 -24.68 10.05
C ARG A 300 -46.37 -24.41 9.94
N TYR A 301 -46.77 -23.21 9.52
CA TYR A 301 -48.18 -22.89 9.27
C TYR A 301 -48.76 -23.76 8.15
N PHE A 302 -48.05 -23.89 7.03
CA PHE A 302 -48.51 -24.70 5.90
C PHE A 302 -48.44 -26.21 6.17
N LEU A 303 -47.59 -26.67 7.09
CA LEU A 303 -47.50 -28.07 7.50
C LEU A 303 -48.52 -28.45 8.60
N ASN A 304 -49.20 -27.46 9.19
CA ASN A 304 -50.21 -27.73 10.20
C ASN A 304 -51.57 -28.04 9.56
N ARG A 305 -51.99 -29.31 9.63
CA ARG A 305 -53.29 -29.79 9.14
C ARG A 305 -54.46 -28.93 9.61
N TRP A 306 -54.42 -28.42 10.83
CA TRP A 306 -55.53 -27.66 11.43
C TRP A 306 -55.82 -26.33 10.73
N ASN A 307 -54.88 -25.83 9.92
CA ASN A 307 -55.08 -24.61 9.14
C ASN A 307 -55.88 -24.83 7.85
N TYR A 308 -56.18 -26.10 7.48
CA TYR A 308 -56.84 -26.43 6.22
C TYR A 308 -58.32 -26.79 6.41
N GLY A 309 -59.16 -26.32 5.49
CA GLY A 309 -60.45 -26.94 5.22
C GLY A 309 -60.26 -28.24 4.45
N ALA A 310 -61.24 -29.14 4.51
CA ALA A 310 -61.18 -30.41 3.79
C ALA A 310 -62.53 -30.76 3.13
N TYR A 311 -62.48 -31.28 1.90
CA TYR A 311 -63.65 -31.84 1.23
C TYR A 311 -63.31 -33.14 0.51
N LYS A 312 -64.33 -33.97 0.26
CA LYS A 312 -64.19 -35.24 -0.45
C LYS A 312 -64.54 -35.04 -1.92
N THR A 313 -63.70 -35.54 -2.82
CA THR A 313 -63.98 -35.55 -4.26
C THR A 313 -63.87 -36.96 -4.84
N LYS A 314 -64.78 -37.29 -5.77
CA LYS A 314 -64.81 -38.61 -6.43
C LYS A 314 -63.82 -38.62 -7.59
N VAL A 315 -62.85 -39.51 -7.53
CA VAL A 315 -61.84 -39.72 -8.57
C VAL A 315 -62.17 -41.00 -9.34
N PRO A 316 -62.28 -40.93 -10.67
CA PRO A 316 -62.45 -42.12 -11.49
C PRO A 316 -61.14 -42.91 -11.56
N LEU A 317 -61.20 -44.19 -11.20
CA LEU A 317 -60.11 -45.16 -11.31
C LEU A 317 -60.48 -46.25 -12.32
N LYS A 318 -59.47 -46.76 -13.04
CA LYS A 318 -59.60 -47.95 -13.88
C LYS A 318 -59.04 -49.14 -13.13
N GLU A 319 -59.90 -50.10 -12.80
CA GLU A 319 -59.49 -51.41 -12.27
C GLU A 319 -59.85 -52.48 -13.30
N GLY A 320 -58.87 -52.89 -14.10
CA GLY A 320 -59.11 -53.73 -15.27
C GLY A 320 -60.03 -53.02 -16.28
N SER A 321 -61.16 -53.64 -16.63
CA SER A 321 -62.19 -53.10 -17.52
C SER A 321 -63.31 -52.30 -16.81
N LYS A 322 -63.32 -52.24 -15.47
CA LYS A 322 -64.37 -51.55 -14.68
C LYS A 322 -63.93 -50.14 -14.27
N LYS A 323 -64.85 -49.17 -14.43
CA LYS A 323 -64.71 -47.81 -13.88
C LYS A 323 -65.20 -47.80 -12.43
N VAL A 324 -64.29 -47.67 -11.48
CA VAL A 324 -64.60 -47.53 -10.06
C VAL A 324 -64.44 -46.06 -9.66
N ARG A 325 -65.31 -45.54 -8.80
CA ARG A 325 -65.18 -44.18 -8.24
C ARG A 325 -64.74 -44.29 -6.79
N ARG A 326 -63.55 -43.78 -6.47
CA ARG A 326 -63.07 -43.65 -5.08
C ARG A 326 -63.11 -42.20 -4.62
N CYS A 327 -63.17 -41.99 -3.31
CA CYS A 327 -63.10 -40.65 -2.74
C CYS A 327 -61.66 -40.32 -2.36
N ARG A 328 -61.13 -39.18 -2.78
CA ARG A 328 -59.92 -38.58 -2.18
C ARG A 328 -60.32 -37.42 -1.29
N ILE A 329 -59.59 -37.21 -0.20
CA ILE A 329 -59.72 -36.00 0.61
C ILE A 329 -58.80 -34.94 0.00
N VAL A 330 -59.34 -33.74 -0.23
CA VAL A 330 -58.58 -32.56 -0.67
C VAL A 330 -58.56 -31.58 0.49
N TYR A 331 -57.36 -31.27 0.96
CA TYR A 331 -57.11 -30.19 1.91
C TYR A 331 -56.93 -28.89 1.16
N TYR A 332 -57.54 -27.80 1.63
CA TYR A 332 -57.43 -26.50 1.01
C TYR A 332 -57.26 -25.37 2.02
N LEU A 333 -56.50 -24.35 1.62
CA LEU A 333 -56.20 -23.16 2.40
C LEU A 333 -56.15 -21.96 1.46
N SER A 334 -56.72 -20.84 1.92
CA SER A 334 -56.58 -19.53 1.28
C SER A 334 -55.66 -18.67 2.13
N PHE A 335 -54.73 -17.97 1.49
CA PHE A 335 -53.74 -17.13 2.17
C PHE A 335 -53.34 -15.96 1.28
N TYR A 336 -52.66 -14.97 1.86
CA TYR A 336 -52.22 -13.78 1.14
C TYR A 336 -50.71 -13.79 0.92
N THR A 337 -50.27 -13.27 -0.23
CA THR A 337 -48.86 -12.98 -0.55
C THR A 337 -48.75 -11.54 -1.08
N GLY A 338 -47.51 -11.08 -1.29
CA GLY A 338 -47.23 -9.70 -1.70
C GLY A 338 -47.15 -8.72 -0.54
N LYS A 339 -46.56 -7.54 -0.78
CA LYS A 339 -46.54 -6.45 0.20
C LYS A 339 -47.98 -6.07 0.53
N GLU A 340 -48.24 -5.74 1.80
CA GLU A 340 -49.57 -5.39 2.30
C GLU A 340 -50.68 -6.45 2.09
N ASN A 341 -50.32 -7.73 1.89
CA ASN A 341 -51.27 -8.84 1.68
C ASN A 341 -52.18 -8.64 0.45
N GLU A 342 -51.71 -7.98 -0.60
CA GLU A 342 -52.53 -7.61 -1.76
C GLU A 342 -52.95 -8.79 -2.66
N LYS A 343 -52.22 -9.92 -2.63
CA LYS A 343 -52.45 -11.03 -3.56
C LYS A 343 -53.07 -12.23 -2.84
N TRP A 344 -54.30 -12.58 -3.23
CA TRP A 344 -54.98 -13.76 -2.72
C TRP A 344 -54.50 -15.03 -3.43
N ASN A 345 -54.15 -16.05 -2.66
CA ASN A 345 -53.66 -17.33 -3.15
C ASN A 345 -54.44 -18.48 -2.53
N TYR A 346 -54.48 -19.59 -3.27
CA TYR A 346 -55.20 -20.80 -2.90
C TYR A 346 -54.30 -22.02 -3.07
N LEU A 347 -54.06 -22.72 -1.97
CA LEU A 347 -53.27 -23.96 -1.95
C LEU A 347 -54.19 -25.15 -1.67
N GLN A 348 -54.08 -26.19 -2.48
CA GLN A 348 -54.67 -27.49 -2.21
C GLN A 348 -53.61 -28.56 -2.11
N ILE A 349 -53.82 -29.51 -1.21
CA ILE A 349 -52.93 -30.66 -1.02
C ILE A 349 -53.78 -31.94 -1.06
N TYR A 350 -53.43 -32.88 -1.94
CA TYR A 350 -54.10 -34.18 -2.07
C TYR A 350 -53.18 -35.25 -2.66
N LEU A 351 -53.56 -36.52 -2.52
CA LEU A 351 -52.84 -37.64 -3.14
C LEU A 351 -53.26 -37.85 -4.60
N ASP A 352 -52.28 -38.15 -5.43
CA ASP A 352 -52.47 -38.60 -6.80
C ASP A 352 -53.32 -39.86 -6.85
N ARG A 353 -54.10 -39.97 -7.93
CA ARG A 353 -55.01 -41.10 -8.18
C ARG A 353 -54.29 -42.45 -8.20
N ASN A 354 -53.02 -42.51 -8.62
CA ASN A 354 -52.27 -43.76 -8.71
C ASN A 354 -51.77 -44.26 -7.36
N HIS A 355 -51.76 -43.39 -6.35
CA HIS A 355 -51.35 -43.70 -4.98
C HIS A 355 -52.56 -43.95 -4.07
N LEU A 356 -53.74 -44.13 -4.67
CA LEU A 356 -54.94 -44.49 -3.94
C LEU A 356 -54.94 -46.01 -3.61
N ASP A 357 -54.63 -46.37 -2.36
CA ASP A 357 -54.92 -47.66 -1.70
C ASP A 357 -56.20 -48.33 -2.25
N LYS A 358 -56.05 -49.59 -2.64
CA LYS A 358 -57.11 -50.39 -3.26
C LYS A 358 -58.14 -50.91 -2.27
N ASN A 359 -57.81 -50.90 -0.98
CA ASN A 359 -58.62 -51.52 0.07
C ASN A 359 -59.45 -50.51 0.88
N ASN A 360 -59.23 -49.19 0.70
CA ASN A 360 -59.94 -48.14 1.43
C ASN A 360 -60.84 -47.28 0.53
N ASN A 361 -62.02 -46.93 1.03
CA ASN A 361 -63.00 -46.09 0.32
C ASN A 361 -62.61 -44.61 0.28
N TYR A 362 -61.69 -44.18 1.15
CA TYR A 362 -61.11 -42.84 1.15
C TYR A 362 -59.65 -42.88 1.58
N ILE A 363 -58.86 -41.95 1.07
CA ILE A 363 -57.43 -41.87 1.36
C ILE A 363 -57.08 -40.42 1.64
N GLU A 364 -56.29 -40.27 2.68
CA GLU A 364 -55.95 -39.01 3.30
C GLU A 364 -54.42 -38.87 3.29
N ILE A 365 -53.94 -37.64 3.10
CA ILE A 365 -52.53 -37.34 3.28
C ILE A 365 -52.20 -37.40 4.76
N ASP A 366 -51.07 -38.03 5.08
CA ASP A 366 -50.43 -37.91 6.39
C ASP A 366 -49.56 -36.64 6.42
N PHE A 367 -50.06 -35.58 7.06
CA PHE A 367 -49.34 -34.31 7.20
C PHE A 367 -48.00 -34.47 7.95
N ASN A 368 -47.82 -35.52 8.76
CA ASN A 368 -46.54 -35.78 9.44
C ASN A 368 -45.43 -36.22 8.47
N LYS A 369 -45.79 -36.59 7.23
CA LYS A 369 -44.83 -36.93 6.17
C LYS A 369 -44.50 -35.75 5.27
N LEU A 370 -45.11 -34.58 5.50
CA LEU A 370 -44.75 -33.36 4.80
C LEU A 370 -43.60 -32.68 5.55
N TRP A 371 -42.72 -32.02 4.81
CA TRP A 371 -41.68 -31.16 5.37
C TRP A 371 -41.60 -29.88 4.56
N GLY A 372 -40.95 -28.87 5.12
CA GLY A 372 -40.83 -27.58 4.48
C GLY A 372 -39.70 -26.76 5.06
N SER A 373 -39.33 -25.72 4.33
CA SER A 373 -38.29 -24.78 4.71
C SER A 373 -38.72 -23.37 4.36
N ASP A 374 -38.37 -22.43 5.22
CA ASP A 374 -38.46 -21.00 4.97
C ASP A 374 -37.14 -20.51 4.35
N ASN A 375 -37.24 -19.65 3.34
CA ASN A 375 -36.08 -18.97 2.76
C ASN A 375 -36.36 -17.48 2.71
N TYR A 376 -35.53 -16.69 3.40
CA TYR A 376 -35.72 -15.25 3.49
C TYR A 376 -34.89 -14.53 2.42
N GLY A 377 -35.48 -13.48 1.85
CA GLY A 377 -34.83 -12.55 0.95
C GLY A 377 -34.87 -11.15 1.55
N SER A 378 -34.35 -11.00 2.76
CA SER A 378 -34.45 -9.74 3.50
C SER A 378 -33.53 -8.68 2.90
N ILE A 379 -33.98 -7.43 3.02
CA ILE A 379 -33.30 -6.25 2.49
C ILE A 379 -33.19 -5.22 3.59
N ILE A 380 -32.01 -4.60 3.73
CA ILE A 380 -31.77 -3.44 4.60
C ILE A 380 -31.26 -2.29 3.72
N ASN A 381 -31.97 -1.17 3.75
CA ASN A 381 -31.56 0.09 3.16
C ASN A 381 -30.95 0.96 4.26
N LEU A 382 -29.71 1.41 4.07
CA LEU A 382 -28.98 2.26 4.98
C LEU A 382 -28.93 3.68 4.43
N TYR A 383 -29.29 4.65 5.24
CA TYR A 383 -29.34 6.07 4.88
C TYR A 383 -28.26 6.88 5.61
N SER A 384 -27.80 7.97 4.99
CA SER A 384 -26.88 8.92 5.64
C SER A 384 -27.57 9.81 6.67
N ARG A 385 -28.90 10.00 6.56
CA ARG A 385 -29.73 10.80 7.48
C ARG A 385 -30.73 9.95 8.25
N LYS A 386 -31.22 10.50 9.36
CA LYS A 386 -32.24 9.83 10.19
C LYS A 386 -33.54 9.66 9.41
N LEU A 387 -34.15 8.49 9.50
CA LEU A 387 -35.40 8.17 8.81
C LEU A 387 -36.53 9.15 9.13
N LYS A 388 -36.66 9.59 10.38
CA LYS A 388 -37.67 10.59 10.78
C LYS A 388 -37.57 11.90 10.02
N GLU A 389 -36.35 12.29 9.61
CA GLU A 389 -36.12 13.49 8.80
C GLU A 389 -36.39 13.25 7.31
N LEU A 390 -36.44 11.99 6.89
CA LEU A 390 -36.71 11.56 5.52
C LEU A 390 -38.19 11.23 5.29
N GLU A 391 -38.97 10.94 6.33
CA GLU A 391 -40.40 10.61 6.26
C GLU A 391 -41.24 11.73 5.62
N GLU A 392 -40.80 12.98 5.73
CA GLU A 392 -41.48 14.15 5.14
C GLU A 392 -41.11 14.39 3.67
N LEU A 393 -40.14 13.64 3.13
CA LEU A 393 -39.66 13.79 1.76
C LEU A 393 -40.37 12.82 0.82
N ASP A 394 -40.49 13.21 -0.45
CA ASP A 394 -40.89 12.25 -1.49
C ASP A 394 -39.82 11.17 -1.70
N GLU A 395 -40.22 10.03 -2.28
CA GLU A 395 -39.33 8.89 -2.51
C GLU A 395 -38.09 9.26 -3.35
N LYS A 396 -38.24 10.21 -4.29
CA LYS A 396 -37.12 10.65 -5.15
C LYS A 396 -36.05 11.38 -4.33
N ASN A 397 -36.43 12.22 -3.39
CA ASN A 397 -35.51 12.95 -2.54
C ASN A 397 -34.97 12.08 -1.40
N LYS A 398 -35.78 11.16 -0.86
CA LYS A 398 -35.34 10.14 0.12
C LYS A 398 -34.19 9.29 -0.44
N ASN A 399 -34.31 8.84 -1.69
CA ASN A 399 -33.29 8.01 -2.34
C ASN A 399 -31.94 8.73 -2.56
N GLN A 400 -31.87 10.06 -2.48
CA GLN A 400 -30.59 10.79 -2.55
C GLN A 400 -29.72 10.56 -1.31
N TYR A 401 -30.33 10.16 -0.19
CA TYR A 401 -29.66 9.88 1.08
C TYR A 401 -29.41 8.38 1.29
N LEU A 402 -29.81 7.53 0.36
CA LEU A 402 -29.53 6.09 0.41
C LEU A 402 -28.04 5.87 0.13
N ILE A 403 -27.31 5.32 1.10
CA ILE A 403 -25.86 5.08 0.97
C ILE A 403 -25.52 3.62 0.63
N SER A 404 -26.35 2.66 1.04
CA SER A 404 -26.15 1.24 0.71
C SER A 404 -27.44 0.43 0.84
N THR A 405 -27.54 -0.65 0.07
CA THR A 405 -28.61 -1.66 0.17
C THR A 405 -27.98 -3.04 0.35
N TYR A 406 -28.27 -3.67 1.49
CA TYR A 406 -27.90 -5.05 1.79
C TYR A 406 -29.07 -5.93 1.39
N SER A 407 -28.89 -6.82 0.42
CA SER A 407 -29.97 -7.65 -0.15
C SER A 407 -29.59 -9.12 -0.19
N GLY A 408 -30.58 -10.00 -0.32
CA GLY A 408 -30.36 -11.45 -0.32
C GLY A 408 -29.99 -12.02 1.04
N LEU A 409 -30.40 -11.33 2.12
CA LEU A 409 -30.15 -11.74 3.49
C LEU A 409 -31.08 -12.91 3.86
N ASP A 410 -30.51 -14.03 4.30
CA ASP A 410 -31.19 -15.32 4.49
C ASP A 410 -31.89 -15.47 5.85
N TYR A 411 -32.03 -14.38 6.61
CA TYR A 411 -32.69 -14.33 7.90
C TYR A 411 -33.89 -13.37 7.89
N ASN A 412 -34.90 -13.67 8.69
CA ASN A 412 -36.09 -12.82 8.85
C ASN A 412 -35.77 -11.59 9.71
N ILE A 413 -36.12 -10.39 9.23
CA ILE A 413 -36.05 -9.15 10.00
C ILE A 413 -37.47 -8.68 10.31
N SER A 414 -37.95 -9.01 11.51
CA SER A 414 -39.24 -8.49 12.02
C SER A 414 -39.01 -7.21 12.83
N THR A 415 -37.89 -7.16 13.54
CA THR A 415 -37.41 -6.00 14.28
C THR A 415 -35.94 -5.77 13.97
N ALA A 416 -35.45 -4.56 14.20
CA ALA A 416 -34.02 -4.27 14.08
C ALA A 416 -33.13 -5.12 15.02
N LYS A 417 -33.70 -5.83 16.02
CA LYS A 417 -32.96 -6.77 16.89
C LYS A 417 -32.52 -8.02 16.14
N ASP A 418 -33.24 -8.39 15.10
CA ASP A 418 -33.05 -9.63 14.36
C ASP A 418 -31.86 -9.53 13.38
N ILE A 419 -31.32 -8.31 13.20
CA ILE A 419 -30.16 -8.06 12.35
C ILE A 419 -28.89 -8.53 13.09
N PRO A 420 -28.11 -9.47 12.52
CA PRO A 420 -26.87 -9.94 13.11
C PRO A 420 -25.89 -8.80 13.41
N THR A 421 -25.15 -8.93 14.50
CA THR A 421 -24.17 -7.92 14.93
C THR A 421 -23.11 -7.64 13.85
N GLN A 422 -22.72 -8.64 13.07
CA GLN A 422 -21.76 -8.49 11.98
C GLN A 422 -22.27 -7.53 10.89
N ASP A 423 -23.54 -7.64 10.50
CA ASP A 423 -24.15 -6.76 9.51
C ASP A 423 -24.32 -5.34 10.05
N VAL A 424 -24.70 -5.20 11.33
CA VAL A 424 -24.75 -3.88 11.99
C VAL A 424 -23.37 -3.22 12.03
N GLN A 425 -22.31 -3.98 12.30
CA GLN A 425 -20.95 -3.48 12.28
C GLN A 425 -20.48 -3.10 10.86
N ALA A 426 -20.87 -3.86 9.83
CA ALA A 426 -20.60 -3.52 8.44
C ALA A 426 -21.32 -2.22 8.04
N MET A 427 -22.58 -2.06 8.45
CA MET A 427 -23.33 -0.82 8.25
C MET A 427 -22.67 0.38 8.92
N TYR A 428 -22.11 0.22 10.12
CA TYR A 428 -21.37 1.31 10.78
C TYR A 428 -20.16 1.76 9.95
N ALA A 429 -19.40 0.81 9.41
CA ALA A 429 -18.25 1.11 8.56
C ALA A 429 -18.65 1.88 7.28
N THR A 430 -19.82 1.57 6.72
CA THR A 430 -20.37 2.28 5.56
C THR A 430 -20.97 3.64 5.91
N TRP A 431 -21.67 3.76 7.05
CA TRP A 431 -22.36 4.98 7.48
C TRP A 431 -21.42 6.07 7.99
N PHE A 432 -20.43 5.69 8.79
CA PHE A 432 -19.62 6.64 9.54
C PHE A 432 -18.92 7.71 8.70
N PRO A 433 -18.30 7.39 7.54
CA PRO A 433 -17.65 8.41 6.71
C PRO A 433 -18.60 9.51 6.21
N TYR A 434 -19.85 9.16 5.89
CA TYR A 434 -20.88 10.12 5.50
C TYR A 434 -21.28 11.01 6.67
N PHE A 435 -21.51 10.42 7.84
CA PHE A 435 -21.81 11.16 9.05
C PHE A 435 -20.71 12.15 9.41
N VAL A 436 -19.43 11.74 9.33
CA VAL A 436 -18.31 12.61 9.67
C VAL A 436 -18.24 13.81 8.74
N LYS A 437 -18.32 13.56 7.43
CA LYS A 437 -18.18 14.60 6.41
C LYS A 437 -19.36 15.57 6.38
N ASP A 438 -20.57 15.03 6.43
CA ASP A 438 -21.78 15.82 6.13
C ASP A 438 -22.39 16.45 7.39
N GLU A 439 -22.10 15.88 8.57
CA GLU A 439 -22.70 16.30 9.84
C GLU A 439 -21.66 16.65 10.92
N LEU A 440 -20.79 15.71 11.32
CA LEU A 440 -19.93 15.87 12.51
C LEU A 440 -18.88 16.99 12.34
N LEU A 441 -18.19 17.02 11.20
CA LEU A 441 -17.12 17.98 10.89
C LEU A 441 -17.55 19.02 9.84
N ASN A 442 -18.86 19.16 9.63
CA ASN A 442 -19.40 20.18 8.73
C ASN A 442 -19.68 21.49 9.49
N PHE A 443 -18.81 22.49 9.27
CA PHE A 443 -18.88 23.80 9.93
C PHE A 443 -19.38 24.93 9.03
N ASN A 444 -20.01 24.63 7.89
CA ASN A 444 -20.40 25.65 6.87
C ASN A 444 -21.32 26.77 7.42
N LYS A 445 -21.98 26.57 8.56
CA LYS A 445 -22.88 27.55 9.21
C LYS A 445 -22.50 27.86 10.67
N ILE A 446 -21.33 27.43 11.11
CA ILE A 446 -20.93 27.50 12.52
C ILE A 446 -19.66 28.35 12.62
N PRO A 447 -19.69 29.48 13.37
CA PRO A 447 -18.53 30.32 13.59
C PRO A 447 -17.33 29.55 14.13
N TYR A 448 -16.12 30.07 13.87
CA TYR A 448 -14.91 29.49 14.45
C TYR A 448 -14.94 29.64 15.99
N GLY A 449 -14.50 28.62 16.73
CA GLY A 449 -14.54 28.61 18.19
C GLY A 449 -15.89 28.20 18.82
N GLU A 450 -16.96 28.07 18.04
CA GLU A 450 -18.27 27.63 18.54
C GLU A 450 -18.48 26.12 18.38
N TYR A 451 -19.12 25.52 19.39
CA TYR A 451 -19.49 24.11 19.37
C TYR A 451 -20.71 23.88 18.49
N ASN A 452 -20.63 22.87 17.62
CA ASN A 452 -21.78 22.33 16.92
C ASN A 452 -22.68 21.48 17.84
N LYS A 453 -23.82 21.04 17.31
CA LYS A 453 -24.79 20.19 18.04
C LYS A 453 -24.23 18.83 18.48
N TYR A 454 -23.11 18.39 17.90
CA TYR A 454 -22.39 17.17 18.26
C TYR A 454 -21.26 17.40 19.27
N GLY A 455 -21.12 18.63 19.81
CA GLY A 455 -20.12 18.94 20.83
C GLY A 455 -18.71 19.12 20.27
N VAL A 456 -18.58 19.46 18.98
CA VAL A 456 -17.31 19.71 18.29
C VAL A 456 -17.18 21.17 17.93
N LYS A 457 -16.03 21.79 18.19
CA LYS A 457 -15.68 23.13 17.68
C LYS A 457 -14.38 23.11 16.90
N ARG A 458 -14.25 24.03 15.94
CA ARG A 458 -12.96 24.34 15.29
C ARG A 458 -12.09 25.15 16.25
N ASP A 459 -10.82 24.80 16.35
CA ASP A 459 -9.92 25.36 17.34
C ASP A 459 -8.45 25.33 16.90
N GLN A 460 -7.61 26.09 17.61
CA GLN A 460 -6.16 26.10 17.42
C GLN A 460 -5.50 25.24 18.49
N LEU A 461 -4.67 24.29 18.04
CA LEU A 461 -4.06 23.27 18.88
C LEU A 461 -2.53 23.45 18.94
N TYR A 462 -1.97 23.21 20.13
CA TYR A 462 -0.54 23.32 20.38
C TYR A 462 -0.02 22.20 21.31
N ASP A 463 1.29 22.03 21.35
CA ASP A 463 2.00 21.13 22.25
C ASP A 463 2.39 21.81 23.58
N ILE A 464 3.03 21.08 24.49
CA ILE A 464 3.48 21.61 25.78
C ILE A 464 4.44 22.81 25.71
N ASN A 465 5.05 23.08 24.55
CA ASN A 465 5.98 24.18 24.33
C ASN A 465 5.39 25.30 23.45
N GLY A 466 4.09 25.25 23.15
CA GLY A 466 3.43 26.29 22.35
C GLY A 466 3.75 26.17 20.86
N ARG A 467 4.18 24.99 20.39
CA ARG A 467 4.36 24.68 18.97
C ARG A 467 3.15 23.92 18.42
N LYS A 468 3.10 23.70 17.11
CA LYS A 468 2.06 22.85 16.47
C LYS A 468 1.99 21.48 17.12
N GLY A 469 0.82 21.12 17.66
CA GLY A 469 0.61 19.85 18.35
C GLY A 469 -0.84 19.59 18.70
N TYR A 470 -1.13 18.45 19.33
CA TYR A 470 -2.50 18.01 19.69
C TYR A 470 -2.70 17.85 21.21
N GLU A 471 -1.83 18.42 22.03
CA GLU A 471 -1.86 18.20 23.48
C GLU A 471 -2.84 19.16 24.17
N TYR A 472 -2.87 20.41 23.70
CA TYR A 472 -3.67 21.48 24.28
C TYR A 472 -4.51 22.18 23.21
N SER A 473 -5.64 22.71 23.67
CA SER A 473 -6.58 23.53 22.91
C SER A 473 -6.48 24.97 23.41
N LEU A 474 -6.40 25.93 22.49
CA LEU A 474 -6.33 27.35 22.84
C LEU A 474 -7.60 27.80 23.53
N SER A 475 -8.75 27.50 22.95
CA SER A 475 -10.02 27.93 23.52
C SER A 475 -10.31 27.31 24.90
N ASP A 476 -9.92 26.05 25.15
CA ASP A 476 -10.04 25.45 26.49
C ASP A 476 -9.08 26.11 27.49
N GLY A 477 -7.87 26.47 27.06
CA GLY A 477 -6.90 27.21 27.89
C GLY A 477 -7.44 28.59 28.28
N LEU A 478 -8.00 29.33 27.34
CA LEU A 478 -8.60 30.64 27.58
C LEU A 478 -9.85 30.55 28.45
N GLU A 479 -10.71 29.54 28.25
CA GLU A 479 -11.88 29.31 29.10
C GLU A 479 -11.46 29.04 30.55
N TYR A 480 -10.45 28.18 30.76
CA TYR A 480 -9.89 27.92 32.09
C TYR A 480 -9.29 29.19 32.71
N TYR A 481 -8.58 30.00 31.92
CA TYR A 481 -8.05 31.27 32.38
C TYR A 481 -9.16 32.20 32.87
N HIS A 482 -10.17 32.46 32.04
CA HIS A 482 -11.25 33.39 32.39
C HIS A 482 -12.10 32.91 33.57
N ASN A 483 -12.35 31.61 33.68
CA ASN A 483 -13.24 31.07 34.71
C ASN A 483 -12.54 30.73 36.03
N THR A 484 -11.22 30.52 36.02
CA THR A 484 -10.48 30.05 37.21
C THR A 484 -9.31 30.96 37.56
N ILE A 485 -8.35 31.12 36.65
CA ILE A 485 -7.08 31.80 36.96
C ILE A 485 -7.27 33.31 37.13
N LYS A 486 -7.96 33.96 36.20
CA LYS A 486 -8.17 35.41 36.18
C LYS A 486 -8.89 35.91 37.45
N PRO A 487 -10.02 35.31 37.91
CA PRO A 487 -10.63 35.68 39.18
C PRO A 487 -9.69 35.55 40.39
N ASP A 488 -8.78 34.56 40.38
CA ASP A 488 -7.80 34.40 41.45
C ASP A 488 -6.70 35.47 41.39
N LEU A 489 -6.25 35.88 40.19
CA LEU A 489 -5.29 36.97 40.01
C LEU A 489 -5.84 38.32 40.51
N TYR A 490 -7.14 38.61 40.31
CA TYR A 490 -7.76 39.83 40.83
C TYR A 490 -7.78 39.92 42.37
N LYS A 491 -7.61 38.81 43.09
CA LYS A 491 -7.47 38.82 44.55
C LYS A 491 -6.10 39.33 45.00
N ASN A 492 -5.10 39.32 44.12
CA ASN A 492 -3.71 39.66 44.41
C ASN A 492 -3.41 41.15 44.13
N TYR A 493 -4.28 42.05 44.55
CA TYR A 493 -4.06 43.50 44.40
C TYR A 493 -2.85 43.98 45.21
N VAL A 494 -1.99 44.80 44.60
CA VAL A 494 -0.73 45.27 45.22
C VAL A 494 -0.55 46.78 45.25
N GLY A 495 -1.46 47.55 44.64
CA GLY A 495 -1.40 49.02 44.61
C GLY A 495 -1.74 49.56 43.22
N THR A 496 -1.33 50.79 42.94
CA THR A 496 -1.50 51.45 41.64
C THR A 496 -0.16 51.80 41.00
N ASP A 497 -0.10 51.83 39.67
CA ASP A 497 1.06 52.32 38.92
C ASP A 497 1.21 53.85 38.95
N GLN A 498 2.20 54.38 38.23
CA GLN A 498 2.46 55.82 38.13
C GLN A 498 1.35 56.60 37.39
N HIS A 499 0.46 55.90 36.70
CA HIS A 499 -0.67 56.45 35.96
C HIS A 499 -2.01 56.27 36.70
N GLY A 500 -1.99 55.65 37.88
CA GLY A 500 -3.17 55.39 38.70
C GLY A 500 -3.93 54.10 38.36
N ASN A 501 -3.36 53.21 37.54
CA ASN A 501 -3.99 51.92 37.21
C ASN A 501 -3.74 50.90 38.31
N ASP A 502 -4.77 50.14 38.69
CA ASP A 502 -4.65 49.04 39.65
C ASP A 502 -3.70 47.94 39.15
N LEU A 503 -2.81 47.50 40.02
CA LEU A 503 -1.81 46.47 39.78
C LEU A 503 -2.13 45.19 40.55
N TYR A 504 -1.99 44.06 39.86
CA TYR A 504 -2.27 42.72 40.35
C TYR A 504 -1.05 41.83 40.16
N ARG A 505 -0.65 41.14 41.22
CA ARG A 505 0.54 40.29 41.19
C ARG A 505 0.29 38.98 40.45
N ILE A 506 1.00 38.77 39.34
CA ILE A 506 1.02 37.49 38.61
C ILE A 506 2.07 36.56 39.22
N ASN A 507 3.27 37.07 39.47
CA ASN A 507 4.35 36.34 40.13
C ASN A 507 5.21 37.29 40.96
N ASN A 508 6.17 36.76 41.73
CA ASN A 508 7.00 37.57 42.63
C ASN A 508 7.77 38.72 41.95
N ASN A 509 7.94 38.67 40.62
CA ASN A 509 8.77 39.59 39.86
C ASN A 509 7.95 40.44 38.85
N PHE A 510 6.64 40.24 38.73
CA PHE A 510 5.78 40.92 37.75
C PHE A 510 4.36 41.19 38.27
N ASP A 511 3.94 42.46 38.16
CA ASP A 511 2.62 42.96 38.51
C ASP A 511 1.97 43.53 37.23
N ALA A 512 0.75 43.10 36.92
CA ALA A 512 0.02 43.45 35.71
C ALA A 512 -1.15 44.39 35.99
N THR A 513 -1.52 45.23 35.03
CA THR A 513 -2.74 46.05 35.12
C THR A 513 -4.00 45.22 34.88
N ALA A 514 -5.16 45.75 35.26
CA ALA A 514 -6.44 45.10 34.94
C ALA A 514 -6.62 44.86 33.43
N GLU A 515 -6.20 45.82 32.60
CA GLU A 515 -6.26 45.71 31.14
C GLU A 515 -5.32 44.63 30.59
N GLU A 516 -4.12 44.51 31.14
CA GLU A 516 -3.19 43.43 30.78
C GLU A 516 -3.78 42.06 31.14
N LEU A 517 -4.46 41.93 32.29
CA LEU A 517 -5.14 40.69 32.65
C LEU A 517 -6.32 40.35 31.73
N GLU A 518 -7.02 41.35 31.18
CA GLU A 518 -8.05 41.14 30.16
C GLU A 518 -7.45 40.62 28.85
N ASN A 519 -6.31 41.19 28.45
CA ASN A 519 -5.62 40.87 27.20
C ASN A 519 -4.63 39.71 27.32
N TYR A 520 -4.55 39.03 28.47
CA TYR A 520 -3.57 37.96 28.66
C TYR A 520 -3.92 36.71 27.85
N MET A 521 -3.08 36.34 26.88
CA MET A 521 -3.19 35.07 26.18
C MET A 521 -2.58 33.93 27.01
N TYR A 522 -3.44 33.25 27.77
CA TYR A 522 -3.04 32.09 28.56
C TYR A 522 -2.92 30.82 27.70
N LEU A 523 -1.75 30.18 27.73
CA LEU A 523 -1.49 28.87 27.16
C LEU A 523 -1.30 27.84 28.27
N ALA A 524 -2.04 26.74 28.21
CA ALA A 524 -1.95 25.64 29.16
C ALA A 524 -0.64 24.84 28.97
N GLY A 525 -0.19 24.15 30.02
CA GLY A 525 1.05 23.35 29.98
C GLY A 525 2.27 24.07 30.57
N LYS A 526 3.47 23.55 30.30
CA LYS A 526 4.74 24.07 30.83
C LYS A 526 5.42 24.99 29.82
N GLN A 527 4.73 26.08 29.48
CA GLN A 527 5.22 27.07 28.53
C GLN A 527 6.46 27.81 29.06
N ASP A 528 7.44 28.08 28.20
CA ASP A 528 8.62 28.89 28.55
C ASP A 528 8.23 30.37 28.58
N ILE A 529 7.72 30.82 29.72
CA ILE A 529 7.39 32.22 29.98
C ILE A 529 8.60 32.92 30.60
N ARG A 530 9.06 34.00 29.96
CA ARG A 530 10.21 34.78 30.41
C ARG A 530 9.82 36.20 30.75
N LEU A 531 10.31 36.68 31.89
CA LEU A 531 10.30 38.10 32.21
C LEU A 531 11.42 38.78 31.43
N MET A 532 11.07 39.72 30.56
CA MET A 532 12.02 40.48 29.77
C MET A 532 11.84 41.98 30.06
N TYR A 533 12.95 42.70 30.01
CA TYR A 533 13.01 44.15 30.15
C TYR A 533 13.13 44.79 28.78
N THR A 534 12.33 45.82 28.51
CA THR A 534 12.41 46.66 27.33
C THR A 534 13.04 47.99 27.72
N PHE A 535 13.84 48.55 26.83
CA PHE A 535 14.52 49.85 27.01
C PHE A 535 13.99 50.90 26.02
N THR A 536 12.79 50.67 25.51
CA THR A 536 12.14 51.43 24.43
C THR A 536 11.13 52.45 24.97
N GLY A 537 10.77 52.34 26.26
CA GLY A 537 9.67 53.08 26.88
C GLY A 537 8.30 52.43 26.75
N GLU A 538 8.17 51.37 25.95
CA GLU A 538 6.90 50.70 25.70
C GLU A 538 6.84 49.39 26.49
N ARG A 539 5.81 49.27 27.33
CA ARG A 539 5.66 48.16 28.28
C ARG A 539 5.38 46.83 27.60
N ASN A 540 4.43 46.79 26.67
CA ASN A 540 4.05 45.57 25.93
C ASN A 540 4.56 45.61 24.48
N TYR A 541 5.84 45.95 24.34
CA TYR A 541 6.52 46.05 23.05
C TYR A 541 6.60 44.70 22.32
N SER A 542 6.41 44.73 21.01
CA SER A 542 6.61 43.55 20.14
C SER A 542 8.08 43.49 19.70
N SER A 543 8.78 42.40 20.05
CA SER A 543 10.15 42.13 19.60
C SER A 543 10.35 40.64 19.42
N ILE A 544 9.81 40.12 18.31
CA ILE A 544 9.84 38.70 17.97
C ILE A 544 11.28 38.15 17.88
N ASP A 545 12.21 38.97 17.39
CA ASP A 545 13.64 38.67 17.32
C ASP A 545 14.39 38.79 18.66
N GLY A 546 13.74 39.34 19.69
CA GLY A 546 14.30 39.61 21.00
C GLY A 546 15.39 40.69 21.04
N LEU A 547 15.63 41.44 19.95
CA LEU A 547 16.72 42.42 19.87
C LEU A 547 16.51 43.61 20.81
N ALA A 548 15.25 44.01 21.01
CA ALA A 548 14.85 45.09 21.91
C ALA A 548 14.62 44.61 23.36
N LEU A 549 14.93 43.35 23.66
CA LEU A 549 14.70 42.72 24.95
C LEU A 549 16.02 42.49 25.71
N ALA A 550 15.95 42.54 27.03
CA ALA A 550 17.04 42.15 27.91
C ALA A 550 16.51 41.23 29.03
N PRO A 551 17.22 40.13 29.37
CA PRO A 551 16.82 39.20 30.42
C PRO A 551 16.98 39.75 31.85
N THR A 552 17.81 40.79 32.03
CA THR A 552 18.06 41.39 33.36
C THR A 552 17.89 42.89 33.34
N GLN A 553 17.48 43.45 34.48
CA GLN A 553 17.38 44.89 34.66
C GLN A 553 18.72 45.60 34.44
N ALA A 554 19.82 45.02 34.90
CA ALA A 554 21.16 45.61 34.77
C ALA A 554 21.57 45.72 33.30
N GLU A 555 21.35 44.66 32.51
CA GLU A 555 21.64 44.67 31.07
C GLU A 555 20.75 45.68 30.34
N ALA A 556 19.47 45.75 30.69
CA ALA A 556 18.55 46.71 30.09
C ALA A 556 18.92 48.16 30.45
N GLN A 557 19.36 48.43 31.68
CA GLN A 557 19.88 49.75 32.10
C GLN A 557 21.16 50.12 31.37
N GLU A 558 22.06 49.16 31.15
CA GLU A 558 23.28 49.38 30.37
C GLU A 558 22.94 49.75 28.92
N LYS A 559 22.04 49.00 28.28
CA LYS A 559 21.55 49.29 26.92
C LYS A 559 20.86 50.66 26.87
N LEU A 560 19.97 50.95 27.81
CA LEU A 560 19.29 52.24 27.92
C LEU A 560 20.29 53.39 28.02
N PHE A 561 21.28 53.27 28.90
CA PHE A 561 22.34 54.26 29.06
C PHE A 561 23.15 54.46 27.78
N GLN A 562 23.43 53.38 27.04
CA GLN A 562 24.12 53.48 25.75
C GLN A 562 23.28 54.22 24.72
N ILE A 563 21.97 53.96 24.67
CA ILE A 563 21.02 54.65 23.79
C ILE A 563 20.93 56.15 24.15
N GLU A 564 20.74 56.48 25.43
CA GLU A 564 20.68 57.86 25.92
C GLU A 564 21.95 58.66 25.64
N ARG A 565 23.11 57.98 25.69
CA ARG A 565 24.40 58.57 25.35
C ARG A 565 24.71 58.55 23.86
N SER A 566 23.81 58.05 23.03
CA SER A 566 24.00 57.88 21.59
C SER A 566 25.31 57.13 21.31
N ILE A 567 25.55 56.04 22.06
CA ILE A 567 26.68 55.15 21.84
C ILE A 567 26.34 54.26 20.65
N LEU A 568 27.16 54.33 19.61
CA LEU A 568 27.00 53.53 18.42
C LEU A 568 27.28 52.06 18.73
N SER A 569 26.28 51.23 18.56
CA SER A 569 26.37 49.78 18.74
C SER A 569 26.68 49.11 17.41
N LYS A 570 27.49 48.06 17.47
CA LYS A 570 27.95 47.30 16.31
C LYS A 570 27.61 45.83 16.52
N LYS A 571 27.03 45.18 15.50
CA LYS A 571 26.82 43.73 15.46
C LYS A 571 27.15 43.17 14.08
N TYR A 572 27.37 41.86 14.06
CA TYR A 572 27.66 41.10 12.85
C TYR A 572 26.49 40.18 12.51
N PHE A 573 25.93 40.37 11.32
CA PHE A 573 24.83 39.59 10.76
C PHE A 573 25.40 38.62 9.74
N ALA A 574 25.42 37.32 10.06
CA ALA A 574 25.82 36.27 9.15
C ALA A 574 24.59 35.74 8.42
N TYR A 575 24.56 35.83 7.09
CA TYR A 575 23.47 35.32 6.26
C TYR A 575 23.84 33.97 5.66
N ASP A 576 22.87 33.05 5.60
CA ASP A 576 22.98 31.87 4.76
C ASP A 576 22.67 32.20 3.29
N VAL A 577 22.88 31.23 2.40
CA VAL A 577 22.60 31.38 0.97
C VAL A 577 21.11 31.56 0.63
N TYR A 578 20.21 31.28 1.57
CA TYR A 578 18.75 31.38 1.39
C TYR A 578 18.17 32.66 2.03
N GLY A 579 18.99 33.47 2.70
CA GLY A 579 18.62 34.73 3.32
C GLY A 579 18.28 34.66 4.81
N ASN A 580 18.36 33.49 5.46
CA ASN A 580 18.26 33.41 6.92
C ASN A 580 19.52 33.99 7.55
N TYR A 581 19.42 34.52 8.78
CA TYR A 581 20.56 35.15 9.41
C TYR A 581 20.69 34.86 10.90
N GLU A 582 21.92 34.96 11.38
CA GLU A 582 22.28 34.92 12.79
C GLU A 582 23.10 36.14 13.19
N VAL A 583 22.95 36.57 14.44
CA VAL A 583 23.59 37.79 14.94
C VAL A 583 24.59 37.47 16.04
N SER A 584 25.76 38.10 15.96
CA SER A 584 26.77 38.11 17.02
C SER A 584 27.16 39.54 17.40
N GLY A 585 27.40 39.75 18.70
CA GLY A 585 27.81 41.03 19.27
C GLY A 585 29.22 41.44 18.85
N ASN A 586 30.19 40.55 19.07
CA ASN A 586 31.60 40.95 19.08
C ASN A 586 32.48 40.17 18.10
N ASN A 587 31.98 39.09 17.48
CA ASN A 587 32.81 38.20 16.67
C ASN A 587 32.07 37.65 15.44
N GLU A 588 32.65 37.89 14.26
CA GLU A 588 32.22 37.37 12.95
C GLU A 588 32.19 35.83 12.92
N ASP A 589 33.24 35.18 13.45
CA ASP A 589 33.34 33.72 13.47
C ASP A 589 32.29 33.10 14.39
N GLU A 590 31.86 33.81 15.44
CA GLU A 590 30.80 33.33 16.33
C GLU A 590 29.43 33.37 15.65
N ALA A 591 29.14 34.40 14.85
CA ALA A 591 27.90 34.49 14.07
C ALA A 591 27.79 33.32 13.08
N ILE A 592 28.88 33.02 12.37
CA ILE A 592 28.94 31.87 11.46
C ILE A 592 28.74 30.56 12.20
N ARG A 593 29.40 30.38 13.34
CA ARG A 593 29.27 29.14 14.13
C ARG A 593 27.82 28.90 14.55
N LYS A 594 27.12 29.95 15.01
CA LYS A 594 25.69 29.88 15.36
C LYS A 594 24.83 29.51 14.16
N LEU A 595 25.10 30.10 12.99
CA LEU A 595 24.40 29.80 11.75
C LEU A 595 24.63 28.34 11.32
N GLN A 596 25.87 27.87 11.33
CA GLN A 596 26.23 26.49 10.96
C GLN A 596 25.62 25.43 11.88
N GLN A 597 25.37 25.75 13.16
CA GLN A 597 24.70 24.84 14.09
C GLN A 597 23.22 24.59 13.75
N LYS A 598 22.59 25.48 12.99
CA LYS A 598 21.20 25.33 12.54
C LYS A 598 21.07 24.62 11.19
N VAL A 599 22.17 24.39 10.46
CA VAL A 599 22.17 23.69 9.17
C VAL A 599 22.14 22.18 9.42
N ASP A 600 21.06 21.53 9.01
CA ASP A 600 20.97 20.06 8.96
C ASP A 600 21.54 19.55 7.64
N LEU A 601 22.61 18.75 7.70
CA LEU A 601 23.31 18.25 6.51
C LEU A 601 22.83 16.86 6.14
N GLN A 602 22.37 16.71 4.90
CA GLN A 602 22.13 15.40 4.30
C GLN A 602 23.47 14.71 4.00
N ALA A 603 23.56 13.42 4.30
CA ALA A 603 24.74 12.60 4.04
C ALA A 603 24.36 11.22 3.47
N LYS A 604 25.21 10.68 2.59
CA LYS A 604 25.14 9.32 2.04
C LYS A 604 26.50 8.65 2.21
N TYR A 605 26.53 7.34 2.46
CA TYR A 605 27.76 6.55 2.34
C TYR A 605 28.03 6.30 0.86
N VAL A 606 29.26 6.57 0.42
CA VAL A 606 29.69 6.45 -0.98
C VAL A 606 30.94 5.60 -1.04
N HIS A 607 31.02 4.70 -2.02
CA HIS A 607 32.20 3.87 -2.20
C HIS A 607 33.42 4.73 -2.60
N LYS A 608 34.58 4.47 -1.99
CA LYS A 608 35.81 5.27 -2.18
C LYS A 608 36.27 5.32 -3.63
N ASP A 609 36.07 4.24 -4.39
CA ASP A 609 36.41 4.23 -5.82
C ASP A 609 35.48 5.12 -6.66
N GLU A 610 34.21 5.25 -6.27
CA GLU A 610 33.32 6.23 -6.87
C GLU A 610 33.85 7.65 -6.61
N VAL A 611 34.22 7.96 -5.36
CA VAL A 611 34.80 9.26 -5.00
C VAL A 611 36.08 9.54 -5.81
N LYS A 612 36.96 8.55 -5.98
CA LYS A 612 38.16 8.69 -6.81
C LYS A 612 37.78 9.01 -8.26
N SER A 613 36.73 8.39 -8.80
CA SER A 613 36.24 8.63 -10.16
C SER A 613 35.78 10.07 -10.42
N TRP A 614 35.35 10.78 -9.37
CA TRP A 614 34.91 12.18 -9.47
C TRP A 614 36.04 13.11 -9.91
N ASN A 615 37.31 12.74 -9.68
CA ASN A 615 38.49 13.50 -10.12
C ASN A 615 38.43 15.00 -9.74
N ASN A 616 37.97 15.31 -8.52
CA ASN A 616 37.75 16.67 -8.01
C ASN A 616 36.75 17.52 -8.82
N ARG A 617 35.91 16.90 -9.65
CA ARG A 617 34.82 17.59 -10.35
C ARG A 617 33.58 17.66 -9.45
N PRO A 618 32.76 18.72 -9.55
CA PRO A 618 31.49 18.77 -8.85
C PRO A 618 30.55 17.69 -9.41
N ILE A 619 30.13 16.79 -8.53
CA ILE A 619 29.16 15.74 -8.83
C ILE A 619 27.89 16.05 -8.04
N SER A 620 26.73 15.95 -8.69
CA SER A 620 25.44 16.09 -8.01
C SER A 620 25.28 15.00 -6.95
N PHE A 621 24.79 15.38 -5.77
CA PHE A 621 24.50 14.46 -4.67
C PHE A 621 23.43 13.40 -5.04
N GLU A 622 22.62 13.70 -6.05
CA GLU A 622 21.64 12.75 -6.59
C GLU A 622 22.21 11.80 -7.65
N ASN A 623 23.40 12.11 -8.19
CA ASN A 623 24.07 11.26 -9.18
C ASN A 623 25.02 10.24 -8.53
N ILE A 624 25.06 10.18 -7.21
CA ILE A 624 25.80 9.15 -6.48
C ILE A 624 25.16 7.80 -6.79
N ILE A 625 25.95 6.87 -7.31
CA ILE A 625 25.45 5.55 -7.73
C ILE A 625 25.59 4.49 -6.65
N SER A 626 26.48 4.67 -5.66
CA SER A 626 26.58 3.79 -4.49
C SER A 626 25.54 4.16 -3.42
N ASP A 627 24.28 3.77 -3.64
CA ASP A 627 23.14 4.17 -2.81
C ASP A 627 22.42 3.02 -2.10
N GLY A 628 22.91 1.78 -2.24
CA GLY A 628 22.26 0.61 -1.65
C GLY A 628 23.05 -0.69 -1.81
N VAL A 629 22.35 -1.81 -1.76
CA VAL A 629 22.89 -3.14 -2.07
C VAL A 629 21.98 -3.78 -3.11
N TYR A 630 22.56 -4.18 -4.23
CA TYR A 630 21.86 -4.72 -5.40
C TYR A 630 22.47 -6.05 -5.83
N ILE A 631 21.68 -6.89 -6.47
CA ILE A 631 22.13 -8.16 -7.06
C ILE A 631 22.20 -7.99 -8.58
N THR A 632 23.36 -8.23 -9.15
CA THR A 632 23.59 -8.34 -10.60
C THR A 632 24.06 -9.75 -10.94
N TYR A 633 24.09 -10.09 -12.23
CA TYR A 633 24.51 -11.39 -12.72
C TYR A 633 25.73 -11.20 -13.61
N LYS A 634 26.77 -12.01 -13.43
CA LYS A 634 27.96 -11.97 -14.27
C LYS A 634 28.19 -13.32 -14.95
N THR A 635 28.71 -13.28 -16.16
CA THR A 635 29.16 -14.46 -16.90
C THR A 635 30.50 -14.17 -17.56
N LEU A 636 31.31 -15.21 -17.75
CA LEU A 636 32.56 -15.12 -18.48
C LEU A 636 32.27 -15.20 -19.99
N ILE A 637 32.66 -14.17 -20.75
CA ILE A 637 32.56 -14.14 -22.20
C ILE A 637 33.92 -13.70 -22.74
N ASN A 638 34.58 -14.53 -23.56
CA ASN A 638 35.92 -14.27 -24.09
C ASN A 638 36.95 -13.92 -22.99
N ASP A 639 36.98 -14.73 -21.91
CA ASP A 639 37.85 -14.55 -20.74
C ASP A 639 37.65 -13.24 -19.95
N GLU A 640 36.58 -12.47 -20.20
CA GLU A 640 36.19 -11.31 -19.40
C GLU A 640 34.83 -11.49 -18.73
N PHE A 641 34.71 -11.04 -17.48
CA PHE A 641 33.42 -10.97 -16.81
C PHE A 641 32.58 -9.82 -17.38
N VAL A 642 31.41 -10.18 -17.91
CA VAL A 642 30.38 -9.25 -18.36
C VAL A 642 29.22 -9.30 -17.36
N TYR A 643 28.72 -8.14 -16.97
CA TYR A 643 27.69 -7.99 -15.94
C TYR A 643 26.36 -7.58 -16.57
N PHE A 644 25.27 -8.12 -16.05
CA PHE A 644 23.92 -8.01 -16.61
C PHE A 644 22.91 -7.60 -15.54
N LEU A 645 21.88 -6.87 -15.97
CA LEU A 645 20.81 -6.43 -15.09
C LEU A 645 19.99 -7.61 -14.52
N ASN A 646 19.82 -8.68 -15.31
CA ASN A 646 19.04 -9.85 -14.90
C ASN A 646 19.65 -11.15 -15.47
N HIS A 647 19.25 -12.28 -14.90
CA HIS A 647 19.73 -13.61 -15.29
C HIS A 647 19.36 -13.98 -16.73
N HIS A 648 18.21 -13.54 -17.24
CA HIS A 648 17.76 -13.89 -18.58
C HIS A 648 18.68 -13.31 -19.66
N ASP A 649 19.14 -12.07 -19.47
CA ASP A 649 20.05 -11.42 -20.41
C ASP A 649 21.45 -12.04 -20.38
N ALA A 650 21.95 -12.42 -19.19
CA ALA A 650 23.19 -13.18 -19.07
C ALA A 650 23.10 -14.56 -19.76
N TYR A 651 21.95 -15.22 -19.69
CA TYR A 651 21.71 -16.49 -20.36
C TYR A 651 21.60 -16.34 -21.90
N ASN A 652 20.93 -15.29 -22.37
CA ASN A 652 20.84 -14.99 -23.80
C ASN A 652 22.22 -14.65 -24.38
N ALA A 653 23.06 -13.96 -23.61
CA ALA A 653 24.44 -13.66 -23.96
C ALA A 653 25.29 -14.93 -24.14
N LEU A 654 25.09 -15.94 -23.28
CA LEU A 654 25.79 -17.22 -23.34
C LEU A 654 25.31 -18.11 -24.49
N THR A 655 24.02 -18.08 -24.81
CA THR A 655 23.39 -19.05 -25.73
C THR A 655 22.99 -18.51 -27.10
N GLY A 656 23.15 -17.21 -27.32
CA GLY A 656 22.73 -16.49 -28.53
C GLY A 656 23.86 -15.73 -29.23
N GLU A 657 23.46 -14.78 -30.08
CA GLU A 657 24.39 -13.83 -30.73
C GLU A 657 24.43 -12.52 -29.96
N MET A 658 25.58 -12.18 -29.40
CA MET A 658 25.88 -10.82 -28.95
C MET A 658 26.90 -10.20 -29.90
N ASN A 659 26.62 -8.98 -30.39
CA ASN A 659 27.52 -8.22 -31.27
C ASN A 659 27.99 -8.99 -32.52
N GLY A 660 27.14 -9.85 -33.09
CA GLY A 660 27.44 -10.61 -34.31
C GLY A 660 28.41 -11.78 -34.13
N GLN A 661 28.63 -12.22 -32.88
CA GLN A 661 29.39 -13.42 -32.57
C GLN A 661 28.46 -14.45 -31.90
N THR A 662 28.35 -15.62 -32.52
CA THR A 662 27.54 -16.74 -32.04
C THR A 662 28.40 -17.58 -31.09
N VAL A 663 28.10 -17.56 -29.78
CA VAL A 663 28.83 -18.38 -28.78
C VAL A 663 28.45 -19.87 -28.92
N VAL A 664 27.22 -20.13 -29.35
CA VAL A 664 26.73 -21.48 -29.66
C VAL A 664 26.57 -21.62 -31.17
N THR A 665 27.29 -22.55 -31.80
CA THR A 665 27.04 -22.89 -33.21
C THR A 665 26.12 -24.10 -33.30
N ASN A 666 25.20 -24.12 -34.25
CA ASN A 666 24.33 -25.27 -34.49
C ASN A 666 24.63 -25.91 -35.85
N LYS A 667 24.62 -27.24 -35.89
CA LYS A 667 24.64 -28.02 -37.14
C LYS A 667 23.44 -28.94 -37.16
N THR A 668 22.72 -28.95 -38.28
CA THR A 668 21.65 -29.92 -38.52
C THR A 668 22.25 -31.13 -39.23
N VAL A 669 22.15 -32.31 -38.62
CA VAL A 669 22.66 -33.56 -39.19
C VAL A 669 21.49 -34.50 -39.52
N ASN A 670 21.60 -35.21 -40.65
CA ASN A 670 20.62 -36.22 -41.03
C ASN A 670 20.93 -37.53 -40.30
N VAL A 671 19.91 -38.14 -39.72
CA VAL A 671 19.99 -39.49 -39.16
C VAL A 671 19.62 -40.48 -40.27
N TYR A 672 20.56 -41.36 -40.62
CA TYR A 672 20.39 -42.40 -41.63
C TYR A 672 20.06 -43.72 -40.97
N LEU A 673 19.05 -44.42 -41.51
CA LEU A 673 18.62 -45.75 -41.08
C LEU A 673 19.01 -46.79 -42.12
N TYR A 674 19.77 -47.79 -41.71
CA TYR A 674 20.09 -48.99 -42.47
C TYR A 674 19.33 -50.19 -41.92
N SER A 675 18.67 -50.97 -42.78
CA SER A 675 17.96 -52.18 -42.37
C SER A 675 18.67 -53.42 -42.92
N GLU A 676 19.34 -54.16 -42.05
CA GLU A 676 20.01 -55.42 -42.39
C GLU A 676 19.02 -56.58 -42.37
N LYS A 677 19.02 -57.44 -43.39
CA LYS A 677 18.18 -58.65 -43.40
C LYS A 677 18.90 -59.80 -42.69
N GLN A 678 18.43 -60.17 -41.51
CA GLN A 678 18.90 -61.35 -40.79
C GLN A 678 17.81 -62.44 -40.77
N GLY A 679 18.05 -63.54 -41.49
CA GLY A 679 17.09 -64.64 -41.61
C GLY A 679 15.75 -64.19 -42.21
N ASN A 680 14.66 -64.38 -41.47
CA ASN A 680 13.30 -63.97 -41.88
C ASN A 680 12.91 -62.54 -41.40
N GLY A 681 13.81 -61.80 -40.74
CA GLY A 681 13.55 -60.46 -40.20
C GLY A 681 14.54 -59.39 -40.67
N TYR A 682 14.32 -58.15 -40.23
CA TYR A 682 15.23 -57.01 -40.44
C TYR A 682 15.67 -56.43 -39.09
N VAL A 683 16.95 -56.06 -38.97
CA VAL A 683 17.51 -55.29 -37.85
C VAL A 683 17.83 -53.89 -38.35
N GLU A 684 17.42 -52.88 -37.59
CA GLU A 684 17.59 -51.48 -37.95
C GLU A 684 18.76 -50.87 -37.20
N HIS A 685 19.59 -50.11 -37.91
CA HIS A 685 20.76 -49.40 -37.39
C HIS A 685 20.71 -47.94 -37.82
N THR A 686 21.00 -47.02 -36.90
CA THR A 686 21.08 -45.59 -37.20
C THR A 686 22.51 -45.09 -37.12
N TYR A 687 22.87 -44.18 -38.03
CA TYR A 687 24.14 -43.45 -37.99
C TYR A 687 23.94 -42.01 -38.48
N THR A 688 24.80 -41.11 -38.02
CA THR A 688 24.75 -39.67 -38.31
C THR A 688 26.02 -39.15 -38.98
N ASN A 689 27.14 -39.88 -38.87
CA ASN A 689 28.44 -39.48 -39.40
C ASN A 689 29.25 -40.67 -39.95
N GLU A 690 30.36 -40.39 -40.65
CA GLU A 690 31.22 -41.41 -41.27
C GLU A 690 31.87 -42.38 -40.27
N PHE A 691 32.17 -41.89 -39.07
CA PHE A 691 32.78 -42.71 -38.03
C PHE A 691 31.79 -43.76 -37.50
N GLU A 692 30.55 -43.35 -37.20
CA GLU A 692 29.47 -44.27 -36.82
C GLU A 692 29.15 -45.26 -37.93
N LEU A 693 29.18 -44.80 -39.19
CA LEU A 693 29.00 -45.68 -40.35
C LEU A 693 30.12 -46.71 -40.45
N GLU A 694 31.36 -46.31 -40.20
CA GLU A 694 32.51 -47.20 -40.22
C GLU A 694 32.49 -48.19 -39.05
N MET A 695 32.10 -47.75 -37.86
CA MET A 695 31.84 -48.65 -36.72
C MET A 695 30.75 -49.66 -37.04
N LEU A 696 29.66 -49.21 -37.68
CA LEU A 696 28.57 -50.09 -38.10
C LEU A 696 29.04 -51.08 -39.17
N ALA A 697 29.84 -50.65 -40.14
CA ALA A 697 30.41 -51.53 -41.15
C ALA A 697 31.33 -52.60 -40.55
N ASN A 698 32.23 -52.20 -39.65
CA ASN A 698 33.10 -53.12 -38.92
C ASN A 698 32.30 -54.11 -38.07
N LYS A 699 31.20 -53.66 -37.45
CA LYS A 699 30.30 -54.52 -36.67
C LYS A 699 29.59 -55.54 -37.55
N LEU A 700 29.08 -55.13 -38.71
CA LEU A 700 28.38 -56.02 -39.64
C LEU A 700 29.31 -57.03 -40.31
N LEU A 701 30.58 -56.67 -40.51
CA LEU A 701 31.61 -57.59 -40.99
C LEU A 701 32.13 -58.54 -39.89
N GLY A 702 31.72 -58.34 -38.62
CA GLY A 702 32.14 -59.17 -37.50
C GLY A 702 33.53 -58.84 -36.95
N TYR A 703 34.13 -57.72 -37.37
CA TYR A 703 35.42 -57.21 -36.90
C TYR A 703 35.34 -56.47 -35.57
N ALA A 704 34.13 -56.03 -35.19
CA ALA A 704 33.83 -55.44 -33.89
C ALA A 704 32.56 -56.08 -33.32
N HIS A 705 32.51 -56.29 -32.00
CA HIS A 705 31.34 -56.81 -31.28
C HIS A 705 30.47 -55.68 -30.71
#